data_AF-A0A8H7HY70-F1
#
_entry.id   AF-A0A8H7HY70-F1
#
_cell.length_a   1.000
_cell.length_b   1.000
_cell.length_c   1.000
_cell.angle_alpha   90.00
_cell.angle_beta   90.00
_cell.angle_gamma   90.00
#
_symmetry.space_group_name_H-M   'P 1'
#
loop_
_entity.id
_entity.type
_entity.pdbx_description
1 polymer ?
#
loop_
_entity_poly.entity_id
_entity_poly.type
_entity_poly.pdbx_seq_one_letter_code
_entity_poly.pdbx_strand_id
1 'polypeptide(L)'
;MMGQYPFASAWGIAVDKIGPWFCSLAAAILLSTSFGTFSYLLSHEGNFSHRWLVLLFFLAGSAAVASYFSALFATRYQARPGGLATSVPLALFGLSPLFLSYVASLPTFQLESGELDVPRFLWYLAVGTGGIHLISTFGLRVRYDLTSIDDPITEVPNPTENLSERTPLLQKTLITPPNSPPRPVLEYPEEDGSVIALLSDSSFWVFATVFLVITGSSEMVISNIGSIVMTLPGTDNTATQVRLISIANTLARLCSGPLADLISPLAEKDACGSYKFPTNRRLSRMIFPCWALACLSLVYFWTAFGIQSTSSLPVLSVGTGLAYGAAWAVIPSITGTVWGFENLGRNFGIVSYAPFIGTPIFTYLYACIGSEDCHGRNCWSTTFLISAGVMCMSLVGVVTIRLVTNLSAGYLGAVLLWVSEDAGSTGAIVPGVSYETIRIVPLKSDSGCVAFNSMDPTFATSGTERNRLPAFKDLPLKPEYPPHAAWGVWGEKDELGTVNNITPETIAAASKEIKLGMSIPLNWAMDQPTYPFYDRKGFHQEHIAKTPRIVNDDIIHFYMIAKYPVNTQCSSQWDSLRHFGYQAEKVFYNGLKQETLLSDPFITTNGIHNWAKTGIVGRGVLLDFYAYAQRHNLNYDSFSQHGATLDQIKAVQAEQGVEIRGGDILLIRFGFIAQYTTLSDERKREVAKVPHTWAGMEQSKEFLEWFWDNRFAALAGDTPAFEMYPPRGDFMLHPFILSGFGCPLGEMFDLERLAKECAAAQRWSFFFTSAPLNIPGGVASPPNAIAIL
;
A
#
# COMPACT_ATOMS: atom_id res chain seq x y z
N MET A 1 12.92 23.18 -27.62
CA MET A 1 12.81 22.03 -26.70
C MET A 1 13.43 22.28 -25.32
N MET A 2 14.63 22.86 -25.20
CA MET A 2 15.29 23.03 -23.88
C MET A 2 14.50 23.80 -22.81
N GLY A 3 13.57 24.68 -23.17
CA GLY A 3 12.73 25.40 -22.20
C GLY A 3 11.68 24.53 -21.50
N GLN A 4 11.43 23.30 -21.96
CA GLN A 4 10.37 22.44 -21.43
C GLN A 4 10.75 21.79 -20.10
N TYR A 5 11.86 21.06 -20.10
CA TYR A 5 12.22 20.17 -19.00
C TYR A 5 12.94 20.74 -17.76
N PRO A 6 13.58 21.93 -17.75
CA PRO A 6 14.39 22.40 -16.61
C PRO A 6 13.62 22.43 -15.27
N PHE A 7 12.33 22.74 -15.34
CA PHE A 7 11.45 22.85 -14.16
C PHE A 7 10.46 21.69 -14.04
N ALA A 8 10.68 20.58 -14.75
CA ALA A 8 9.78 19.42 -14.71
C ALA A 8 9.62 18.85 -13.29
N SER A 9 10.70 18.75 -12.51
CA SER A 9 10.62 18.32 -11.10
C SER A 9 9.85 19.32 -10.22
N ALA A 10 10.01 20.63 -10.45
CA ALA A 10 9.31 21.66 -9.70
C ALA A 10 7.80 21.64 -9.99
N TRP A 11 7.41 21.47 -11.26
CA TRP A 11 6.01 21.26 -11.65
C TRP A 11 5.46 19.94 -11.09
N GLY A 12 6.29 18.89 -11.04
CA GLY A 12 5.97 17.64 -10.37
C GLY A 12 5.63 17.81 -8.90
N ILE A 13 6.48 18.52 -8.15
CA ILE A 13 6.25 18.84 -6.73
C ILE A 13 4.99 19.70 -6.57
N ALA A 14 4.77 20.67 -7.47
CA ALA A 14 3.59 21.53 -7.41
C ALA A 14 2.29 20.73 -7.65
N VAL A 15 2.28 19.80 -8.60
CA VAL A 15 1.17 18.87 -8.80
C VAL A 15 0.95 17.99 -7.57
N ASP A 16 2.01 17.40 -7.02
CA ASP A 16 1.90 16.46 -5.90
C ASP A 16 1.37 17.17 -4.63
N LYS A 17 1.73 18.44 -4.40
CA LYS A 17 1.35 19.19 -3.19
C LYS A 17 0.09 20.04 -3.30
N ILE A 18 -0.17 20.63 -4.47
CA ILE A 18 -1.25 21.61 -4.67
C ILE A 18 -2.36 21.04 -5.55
N GLY A 19 -2.03 20.08 -6.41
CA GLY A 19 -2.97 19.43 -7.33
C GLY A 19 -2.85 19.91 -8.79
N PRO A 20 -3.47 19.19 -9.74
CA PRO A 20 -3.35 19.44 -11.18
C PRO A 20 -4.00 20.74 -11.64
N TRP A 21 -4.98 21.29 -10.89
CA TRP A 21 -5.65 22.54 -11.22
C TRP A 21 -4.69 23.73 -11.23
N PHE A 22 -3.71 23.74 -10.31
CA PHE A 22 -2.70 24.79 -10.20
C PHE A 22 -1.80 24.80 -11.42
N CYS A 23 -1.37 23.63 -11.88
CA CYS A 23 -0.57 23.51 -13.10
C CYS A 23 -1.34 23.92 -14.36
N SER A 24 -2.66 23.66 -14.43
CA SER A 24 -3.50 24.20 -15.51
C SER A 24 -3.58 25.73 -15.46
N LEU A 25 -3.70 26.31 -14.27
CA LEU A 25 -3.76 27.77 -14.11
C LEU A 25 -2.46 28.43 -14.54
N ALA A 26 -1.34 27.86 -14.10
CA ALA A 26 -0.02 28.32 -14.51
C ALA A 26 0.18 28.21 -16.02
N ALA A 27 -0.24 27.09 -16.64
CA ALA A 27 -0.19 26.93 -18.09
C ALA A 27 -1.02 27.98 -18.83
N ALA A 28 -2.23 28.31 -18.34
CA ALA A 28 -3.07 29.34 -18.92
C ALA A 28 -2.36 30.71 -18.95
N ILE A 29 -1.77 31.11 -17.82
CA ILE A 29 -1.08 32.40 -17.69
C ILE A 29 0.16 32.43 -18.57
N LEU A 30 0.99 31.39 -18.51
CA LEU A 30 2.28 31.36 -19.21
C LEU A 30 2.13 31.24 -20.74
N LEU A 31 1.18 30.43 -21.24
CA LEU A 31 0.91 30.32 -22.69
C LEU A 31 0.30 31.61 -23.25
N SER A 32 -0.68 32.19 -22.54
CA SER A 32 -1.29 33.47 -22.95
C SER A 32 -0.26 34.58 -23.01
N THR A 33 0.60 34.65 -21.99
CA THR A 33 1.67 35.66 -21.91
C THR A 33 2.70 35.42 -23.01
N SER A 34 3.15 34.18 -23.22
CA SER A 34 4.17 33.87 -24.21
C SER A 34 3.68 34.15 -25.64
N PHE A 35 2.60 33.50 -26.08
CA PHE A 35 2.09 33.66 -27.44
C PHE A 35 1.48 35.04 -27.69
N GLY A 36 0.82 35.63 -26.69
CA GLY A 36 0.23 36.97 -26.79
C GLY A 36 1.32 38.04 -26.94
N THR A 37 2.37 37.98 -26.12
CA THR A 37 3.51 38.90 -26.25
C THR A 37 4.24 38.67 -27.57
N PHE A 38 4.38 37.43 -28.02
CA PHE A 38 5.03 37.14 -29.30
C PHE A 38 4.23 37.71 -30.49
N SER A 39 2.90 37.53 -30.50
CA SER A 39 2.01 38.15 -31.49
C SER A 39 2.09 39.68 -31.49
N TYR A 40 2.11 40.28 -30.30
CA TYR A 40 2.25 41.73 -30.14
C TYR A 40 3.58 42.25 -30.70
N LEU A 41 4.69 41.58 -30.38
CA LEU A 41 6.02 41.97 -30.86
C LEU A 41 6.16 41.87 -32.38
N LEU A 42 5.58 40.83 -33.00
CA LEU A 42 5.62 40.68 -34.46
C LEU A 42 4.72 41.67 -35.21
N SER A 43 3.61 42.11 -34.60
CA SER A 43 2.69 43.06 -35.22
C SER A 43 3.14 44.53 -35.15
N HIS A 44 4.08 44.87 -34.25
CA HIS A 44 4.51 46.25 -34.00
C HIS A 44 5.93 46.58 -34.52
N GLU A 45 6.45 45.80 -35.50
CA GLU A 45 7.74 46.02 -36.19
C GLU A 45 8.86 46.58 -35.30
N GLY A 46 9.09 45.95 -34.15
CA GLY A 46 10.17 46.31 -33.25
C GLY A 46 11.37 45.40 -33.46
N ASN A 47 12.57 45.98 -33.55
CA ASN A 47 13.86 45.27 -33.54
C ASN A 47 14.02 44.53 -32.20
N PHE A 48 13.41 43.34 -32.09
CA PHE A 48 13.35 42.60 -30.83
C PHE A 48 14.69 41.89 -30.59
N SER A 49 15.27 42.10 -29.41
CA SER A 49 16.50 41.40 -29.02
C SER A 49 16.24 39.89 -28.98
N HIS A 50 17.21 39.10 -29.46
CA HIS A 50 17.20 37.63 -29.35
C HIS A 50 16.88 37.14 -27.93
N ARG A 51 17.23 37.93 -26.89
CA ARG A 51 16.92 37.65 -25.48
C ARG A 51 15.42 37.53 -25.19
N TRP A 52 14.59 38.34 -25.84
CA TRP A 52 13.14 38.29 -25.67
C TRP A 52 12.54 37.03 -26.26
N LEU A 53 13.01 36.62 -27.44
CA LEU A 53 12.60 35.34 -28.03
C LEU A 53 12.96 34.17 -27.11
N VAL A 54 14.19 34.14 -26.59
CA VAL A 54 14.64 33.08 -25.67
C VAL A 54 13.72 33.00 -24.44
N LEU A 55 13.38 34.15 -23.85
CA LEU A 55 12.47 34.20 -22.71
C LEU A 55 11.06 33.69 -23.06
N LEU A 56 10.49 34.13 -24.18
CA LEU A 56 9.13 33.72 -24.59
C LEU A 56 9.08 32.22 -24.91
N PHE A 57 10.09 31.67 -25.60
CA PHE A 57 10.20 30.24 -25.85
C PHE A 57 10.41 29.43 -24.56
N PHE A 58 11.14 29.99 -23.60
CA PHE A 58 11.29 29.38 -22.28
C PHE A 58 9.94 29.35 -21.53
N LEU A 59 9.18 30.45 -21.52
CA LEU A 59 7.85 30.51 -20.91
C LEU A 59 6.89 29.52 -21.58
N ALA A 60 6.85 29.46 -22.92
CA ALA A 60 6.04 28.50 -23.66
C ALA A 60 6.44 27.05 -23.32
N GLY A 61 7.74 26.78 -23.20
CA GLY A 61 8.25 25.46 -22.81
C GLY A 61 7.80 25.06 -21.42
N SER A 62 8.01 25.92 -20.42
CA SER A 62 7.59 25.67 -19.04
C SER A 62 6.06 25.48 -18.93
N ALA A 63 5.29 26.27 -19.69
CA ALA A 63 3.85 26.16 -19.74
C ALA A 63 3.36 24.85 -20.38
N ALA A 64 4.06 24.37 -21.41
CA ALA A 64 3.76 23.07 -22.02
C ALA A 64 3.95 21.92 -21.03
N VAL A 65 4.96 21.99 -20.15
CA VAL A 65 5.17 20.99 -19.10
C VAL A 65 4.13 21.11 -17.99
N ALA A 66 3.79 22.33 -17.54
CA ALA A 66 2.70 22.52 -16.58
C ALA A 66 1.35 21.97 -17.13
N SER A 67 1.06 22.24 -18.40
CA SER A 67 -0.11 21.70 -19.13
C SER A 67 -0.09 20.17 -19.16
N TYR A 68 1.06 19.58 -19.54
CA TYR A 68 1.25 18.13 -19.60
C TYR A 68 1.05 17.47 -18.24
N PHE A 69 1.69 17.99 -17.18
CA PHE A 69 1.60 17.46 -15.82
C PHE A 69 0.17 17.58 -15.28
N SER A 70 -0.51 18.70 -15.55
CA SER A 70 -1.92 18.86 -15.18
C SER A 70 -2.80 17.76 -15.77
N ALA A 71 -2.66 17.47 -17.06
CA ALA A 71 -3.46 16.44 -17.74
C ALA A 71 -3.09 15.01 -17.33
N LEU A 72 -1.79 14.72 -17.20
CA LEU A 72 -1.30 13.39 -16.81
C LEU A 72 -1.80 13.03 -15.40
N PHE A 73 -1.64 13.93 -14.44
CA PHE A 73 -1.95 13.68 -13.04
C PHE A 73 -3.39 13.99 -12.65
N ALA A 74 -4.21 14.56 -13.53
CA ALA A 74 -5.66 14.63 -13.35
C ALA A 74 -6.30 13.23 -13.20
N THR A 75 -5.66 12.19 -13.76
CA THR A 75 -6.15 10.81 -13.71
C THR A 75 -5.70 10.03 -12.47
N ARG A 76 -4.84 10.64 -11.62
CA ARG A 76 -4.33 10.05 -10.38
C ARG A 76 -5.41 9.82 -9.32
N TYR A 77 -6.48 10.62 -9.34
CA TYR A 77 -7.54 10.61 -8.32
C TYR A 77 -8.62 9.54 -8.54
N GLN A 78 -8.40 8.60 -9.45
CA GLN A 78 -9.20 7.39 -9.54
C GLN A 78 -8.47 6.28 -8.79
N ALA A 79 -9.22 5.39 -8.12
CA ALA A 79 -8.67 4.28 -7.34
C ALA A 79 -7.67 3.37 -8.07
N ARG A 80 -7.55 3.48 -9.42
CA ARG A 80 -6.68 2.66 -10.27
C ARG A 80 -6.22 3.41 -11.54
N PRO A 81 -5.13 4.20 -11.54
CA PRO A 81 -4.61 4.77 -12.77
C PRO A 81 -3.83 3.70 -13.56
N GLY A 82 -4.53 2.90 -14.37
CA GLY A 82 -3.90 2.03 -15.36
C GLY A 82 -3.12 2.83 -16.41
N GLY A 83 -2.22 2.17 -17.15
CA GLY A 83 -1.62 2.70 -18.37
C GLY A 83 -2.64 3.24 -19.38
N LEU A 84 -3.87 2.71 -19.43
CA LEU A 84 -4.96 3.31 -20.21
C LEU A 84 -5.35 4.71 -19.70
N ALA A 85 -5.52 4.88 -18.38
CA ALA A 85 -5.95 6.13 -17.78
C ALA A 85 -4.92 7.25 -18.02
N THR A 86 -3.63 6.92 -17.98
CA THR A 86 -2.56 7.89 -18.27
C THR A 86 -2.36 8.09 -19.77
N SER A 87 -2.44 7.05 -20.60
CA SER A 87 -2.14 7.15 -22.04
C SER A 87 -3.20 7.87 -22.87
N VAL A 88 -4.49 7.80 -22.51
CA VAL A 88 -5.57 8.45 -23.27
C VAL A 88 -5.48 9.98 -23.26
N PRO A 89 -5.34 10.67 -22.10
CA PRO A 89 -5.08 12.10 -22.07
C PRO A 89 -3.79 12.47 -22.83
N LEU A 90 -2.74 11.65 -22.69
CA LEU A 90 -1.47 11.87 -23.39
C LEU A 90 -1.60 11.70 -24.91
N ALA A 91 -2.47 10.81 -25.41
CA ALA A 91 -2.73 10.65 -26.83
C ALA A 91 -3.32 11.92 -27.44
N LEU A 92 -4.20 12.63 -26.71
CA LEU A 92 -4.77 13.90 -27.16
C LEU A 92 -3.70 14.99 -27.33
N PHE A 93 -2.67 15.01 -26.48
CA PHE A 93 -1.49 15.87 -26.70
C PHE A 93 -0.77 15.52 -28.01
N GLY A 94 -0.65 14.23 -28.33
CA GLY A 94 -0.04 13.75 -29.57
C GLY A 94 -0.78 14.15 -30.84
N LEU A 95 -2.10 14.32 -30.75
CA LEU A 95 -2.98 14.75 -31.85
C LEU A 95 -3.00 16.28 -32.05
N SER A 96 -2.61 17.05 -31.03
CA SER A 96 -2.66 18.52 -31.09
C SER A 96 -1.91 19.16 -32.28
N PRO A 97 -0.72 18.68 -32.73
CA PRO A 97 -0.05 19.27 -33.88
C PRO A 97 -0.82 19.06 -35.19
N LEU A 98 -1.54 17.94 -35.32
CA LEU A 98 -2.39 17.66 -36.49
C LEU A 98 -3.58 18.61 -36.53
N PHE A 99 -4.24 18.82 -35.40
CA PHE A 99 -5.35 19.77 -35.29
C PHE A 99 -4.87 21.21 -35.58
N LEU A 100 -3.77 21.64 -34.96
CA LEU A 100 -3.22 22.98 -35.15
C LEU A 100 -2.73 23.20 -36.59
N SER A 101 -2.17 22.19 -37.24
CA SER A 101 -1.80 22.26 -38.67
C SER A 101 -3.02 22.44 -39.57
N TYR A 102 -4.15 21.82 -39.25
CA TYR A 102 -5.40 22.03 -39.98
C TYR A 102 -5.95 23.44 -39.77
N VAL A 103 -5.99 23.92 -38.51
CA VAL A 103 -6.42 25.28 -38.20
C VAL A 103 -5.54 26.33 -38.92
N ALA A 104 -4.23 26.13 -38.93
CA ALA A 104 -3.28 26.99 -39.64
C ALA A 104 -3.52 27.02 -41.17
N SER A 105 -4.17 26.00 -41.73
CA SER A 105 -4.52 25.94 -43.17
C SER A 105 -5.85 26.61 -43.52
N LEU A 106 -6.60 27.12 -42.54
CA LEU A 106 -7.84 27.83 -42.80
C LEU A 106 -7.55 29.20 -43.45
N PRO A 107 -8.42 29.67 -44.38
CA PRO A 107 -8.24 30.95 -45.07
C PRO A 107 -8.07 32.14 -44.12
N THR A 108 -8.69 32.10 -42.93
CA THR A 108 -8.59 33.15 -41.90
C THR A 108 -7.16 33.41 -41.41
N PHE A 109 -6.30 32.40 -41.46
CA PHE A 109 -4.91 32.46 -41.00
C PHE A 109 -3.90 32.51 -42.14
N GLN A 110 -4.35 32.63 -43.39
CA GLN A 110 -3.47 32.81 -44.54
C GLN A 110 -3.49 34.25 -45.02
N LEU A 111 -2.32 34.75 -45.40
CA LEU A 111 -2.15 35.96 -46.16
C LEU A 111 -2.65 35.74 -47.59
N GLU A 112 -2.91 36.81 -48.33
CA GLU A 112 -3.31 36.73 -49.76
C GLU A 112 -2.25 36.02 -50.64
N SER A 113 -1.00 35.96 -50.17
CA SER A 113 0.11 35.20 -50.78
C SER A 113 0.04 33.69 -50.56
N GLY A 114 -0.88 33.19 -49.73
CA GLY A 114 -0.96 31.79 -49.30
C GLY A 114 0.01 31.42 -48.16
N GLU A 115 0.80 32.37 -47.67
CA GLU A 115 1.67 32.19 -46.50
C GLU A 115 0.89 32.35 -45.19
N LEU A 116 1.40 31.77 -44.09
CA LEU A 116 0.75 31.82 -42.78
C LEU A 116 0.89 33.21 -42.15
N ASP A 117 -0.23 33.82 -41.73
CA ASP A 117 -0.24 35.02 -40.89
C ASP A 117 0.15 34.65 -39.46
N VAL A 118 1.46 34.74 -39.18
CA VAL A 118 2.05 34.34 -37.90
C VAL A 118 1.50 35.14 -36.71
N PRO A 119 1.39 36.49 -36.75
CA PRO A 119 0.80 37.25 -35.65
C PRO A 119 -0.64 36.83 -35.32
N ARG A 120 -1.51 36.66 -36.32
CA ARG A 120 -2.90 36.25 -36.08
C ARG A 120 -3.00 34.82 -35.54
N PHE A 121 -2.18 33.91 -36.06
CA PHE A 121 -2.15 32.53 -35.59
C PHE A 121 -1.63 32.42 -34.14
N LEU A 122 -0.59 33.18 -33.78
CA LEU A 122 -0.08 33.24 -32.41
C LEU A 122 -1.10 33.85 -31.44
N TRP A 123 -1.85 34.86 -31.87
CA TRP A 123 -2.94 35.41 -31.06
C TRP A 123 -4.04 34.38 -30.80
N TYR A 124 -4.43 33.63 -31.84
CA TYR A 124 -5.35 32.50 -31.70
C TYR A 124 -4.83 31.45 -30.70
N LEU A 125 -3.54 31.10 -30.77
CA LEU A 125 -2.93 30.20 -29.80
C LEU A 125 -2.97 30.77 -28.38
N ALA A 126 -2.66 32.05 -28.19
CA ALA A 126 -2.69 32.71 -26.88
C ALA A 126 -4.08 32.64 -26.24
N VAL A 127 -5.12 33.06 -26.96
CA VAL A 127 -6.50 33.08 -26.46
C VAL A 127 -7.06 31.67 -26.33
N GLY A 128 -6.86 30.82 -27.33
CA GLY A 128 -7.39 29.46 -27.37
C GLY A 128 -6.79 28.58 -26.28
N THR A 129 -5.46 28.50 -26.20
CA THR A 129 -4.80 27.66 -25.19
C THR A 129 -4.96 28.25 -23.77
N GLY A 130 -4.92 29.58 -23.62
CA GLY A 130 -5.20 30.26 -22.36
C GLY A 130 -6.60 29.99 -21.84
N GLY A 131 -7.62 30.14 -22.70
CA GLY A 131 -9.02 29.89 -22.35
C GLY A 131 -9.29 28.43 -22.00
N ILE A 132 -8.79 27.48 -22.79
CA ILE A 132 -8.94 26.04 -22.52
C ILE A 132 -8.34 25.67 -21.16
N HIS A 133 -7.14 26.16 -20.86
CA HIS A 133 -6.50 25.87 -19.58
C HIS A 133 -7.16 26.57 -18.39
N LEU A 134 -7.68 27.78 -18.59
CA LEU A 134 -8.45 28.48 -17.55
C LEU A 134 -9.75 27.76 -17.22
N ILE A 135 -10.48 27.28 -18.23
CA ILE A 135 -11.70 26.46 -18.04
C ILE A 135 -11.32 25.14 -17.34
N SER A 136 -10.23 24.50 -17.77
CA SER A 136 -9.73 23.26 -17.19
C SER A 136 -9.35 23.44 -15.72
N THR A 137 -8.81 24.60 -15.31
CA THR A 137 -8.51 24.91 -13.91
C THR A 137 -9.75 24.78 -13.03
N PHE A 138 -10.89 25.35 -13.44
CA PHE A 138 -12.12 25.25 -12.66
C PHE A 138 -12.63 23.81 -12.58
N GLY A 139 -12.63 23.09 -13.71
CA GLY A 139 -13.06 21.69 -13.75
C GLY A 139 -12.19 20.76 -12.90
N LEU A 140 -10.88 20.95 -12.93
CA LEU A 140 -9.93 20.17 -12.14
C LEU A 140 -9.96 20.52 -10.65
N ARG A 141 -10.21 21.79 -10.30
CA ARG A 141 -10.31 22.22 -8.90
C ARG A 141 -11.53 21.62 -8.21
N VAL A 142 -12.69 21.67 -8.86
CA VAL A 142 -13.93 21.07 -8.32
C VAL A 142 -13.74 19.58 -8.05
N ARG A 143 -13.11 18.84 -8.97
CA ARG A 143 -12.81 17.42 -8.74
C ARG A 143 -11.80 17.20 -7.63
N TYR A 144 -10.73 17.99 -7.57
CA TYR A 144 -9.71 17.89 -6.54
C TYR A 144 -10.30 18.14 -5.15
N ASP A 145 -11.15 19.16 -5.00
CA ASP A 145 -11.85 19.48 -3.75
C ASP A 145 -12.85 18.38 -3.37
N LEU A 146 -13.58 17.79 -4.32
CA LEU A 146 -14.46 16.64 -4.05
C LEU A 146 -13.67 15.43 -3.54
N THR A 147 -12.53 15.11 -4.18
CA THR A 147 -11.70 13.97 -3.77
C THR A 147 -10.95 14.20 -2.46
N SER A 148 -10.71 15.46 -2.07
CA SER A 148 -10.11 15.78 -0.75
C SER A 148 -11.16 15.84 0.36
N ILE A 149 -12.44 16.05 0.02
CA ILE A 149 -13.58 15.94 0.94
C ILE A 149 -14.00 14.47 1.13
N ASP A 150 -13.59 13.55 0.25
CA ASP A 150 -13.82 12.09 0.34
C ASP A 150 -12.69 11.33 1.11
N ASP A 151 -11.82 12.04 1.83
CA ASP A 151 -10.92 11.47 2.85
C ASP A 151 -11.45 11.48 4.33
N PRO A 152 -12.77 11.48 4.63
CA PRO A 152 -13.27 10.67 5.73
C PRO A 152 -13.41 9.26 5.17
N ILE A 153 -12.71 8.32 5.80
CA ILE A 153 -12.99 6.88 5.83
C ILE A 153 -14.33 6.59 5.14
N THR A 154 -14.28 6.12 3.89
CA THR A 154 -15.47 5.58 3.24
C THR A 154 -16.05 4.54 4.17
N GLU A 155 -17.16 4.90 4.80
CA GLU A 155 -18.10 3.96 5.37
C GLU A 155 -18.32 2.85 4.35
N VAL A 156 -18.13 1.60 4.78
CA VAL A 156 -18.60 0.45 4.02
C VAL A 156 -20.10 0.65 3.84
N PRO A 157 -20.62 0.86 2.61
CA PRO A 157 -22.06 0.99 2.43
C PRO A 157 -22.69 -0.35 2.81
N ASN A 158 -23.72 -0.29 3.65
CA ASN A 158 -24.62 -1.41 3.90
C ASN A 158 -24.98 -2.09 2.56
N PRO A 159 -24.89 -3.43 2.43
CA PRO A 159 -25.22 -4.13 1.20
C PRO A 159 -26.73 -4.19 0.90
N THR A 160 -27.54 -3.23 1.38
CA THR A 160 -29.00 -3.23 1.19
C THR A 160 -29.61 -1.94 0.63
N GLU A 161 -28.86 -0.86 0.44
CA GLU A 161 -29.43 0.37 -0.15
C GLU A 161 -28.56 0.91 -1.28
N ASN A 162 -28.75 0.32 -2.47
CA ASN A 162 -28.93 1.03 -3.75
C ASN A 162 -28.87 0.03 -4.90
N LEU A 163 -29.98 -0.67 -5.10
CA LEU A 163 -30.35 -1.19 -6.41
C LEU A 163 -30.69 0.00 -7.30
N SER A 164 -29.69 0.62 -7.93
CA SER A 164 -29.93 1.43 -9.12
C SER A 164 -29.13 0.87 -10.29
N GLU A 165 -29.89 0.54 -11.33
CA GLU A 165 -29.45 -0.10 -12.55
C GLU A 165 -28.28 0.65 -13.20
N ARG A 166 -27.08 0.04 -13.20
CA ARG A 166 -26.08 0.02 -14.29
C ARG A 166 -24.79 -0.63 -13.78
N THR A 167 -24.78 -1.96 -13.72
CA THR A 167 -23.54 -2.74 -13.62
C THR A 167 -23.51 -3.71 -14.81
N PRO A 168 -22.41 -3.76 -15.59
CA PRO A 168 -22.35 -4.59 -16.79
C PRO A 168 -22.43 -6.08 -16.43
N LEU A 169 -23.35 -6.76 -17.11
CA LEU A 169 -23.87 -8.11 -16.90
C LEU A 169 -22.89 -9.27 -17.21
N LEU A 170 -21.58 -9.12 -17.03
CA LEU A 170 -20.64 -10.20 -17.36
C LEU A 170 -19.32 -10.12 -16.57
N GLN A 171 -19.33 -10.55 -15.31
CA GLN A 171 -18.11 -11.05 -14.67
C GLN A 171 -18.10 -12.56 -14.81
N LYS A 172 -17.46 -13.01 -15.90
CA LYS A 172 -17.29 -14.43 -16.21
C LYS A 172 -16.42 -15.05 -15.12
N THR A 173 -17.02 -15.88 -14.28
CA THR A 173 -16.36 -16.77 -13.32
C THR A 173 -15.37 -17.65 -14.07
N LEU A 174 -14.09 -17.28 -14.10
CA LEU A 174 -13.02 -18.16 -14.58
C LEU A 174 -12.37 -18.80 -13.36
N ILE A 175 -12.79 -20.05 -13.14
CA ILE A 175 -12.23 -21.04 -12.23
C ILE A 175 -10.76 -21.28 -12.63
N THR A 176 -9.83 -21.06 -11.69
CA THR A 176 -8.43 -21.52 -11.83
C THR A 176 -8.30 -22.88 -11.13
N PRO A 177 -7.57 -23.87 -11.67
CA PRO A 177 -7.53 -25.23 -11.11
C PRO A 177 -6.71 -25.32 -9.80
N PRO A 178 -7.00 -26.31 -8.94
CA PRO A 178 -6.26 -26.56 -7.71
C PRO A 178 -4.96 -27.30 -8.04
N ASN A 179 -3.83 -26.56 -8.08
CA ASN A 179 -2.43 -27.03 -7.94
C ASN A 179 -1.42 -26.06 -8.59
N SER A 180 -1.58 -24.75 -8.41
CA SER A 180 -0.51 -23.79 -8.76
C SER A 180 0.29 -23.39 -7.51
N PRO A 181 1.63 -23.39 -7.56
CA PRO A 181 2.48 -23.08 -6.41
C PRO A 181 2.23 -21.65 -5.87
N PRO A 182 2.50 -21.40 -4.57
CA PRO A 182 2.23 -20.12 -3.94
C PRO A 182 3.12 -19.04 -4.56
N ARG A 183 2.49 -17.95 -5.04
CA ARG A 183 3.20 -16.88 -5.75
C ARG A 183 3.65 -15.77 -4.80
N PRO A 184 4.83 -15.19 -5.04
CA PRO A 184 5.34 -14.10 -4.22
C PRO A 184 4.42 -12.87 -4.26
N VAL A 185 4.20 -12.32 -3.07
CA VAL A 185 3.53 -11.04 -2.82
C VAL A 185 4.55 -9.93 -3.05
N LEU A 186 4.21 -8.94 -3.87
CA LEU A 186 5.03 -7.74 -4.04
C LEU A 186 4.66 -6.73 -2.94
N GLU A 187 5.61 -6.43 -2.05
CA GLU A 187 5.58 -5.20 -1.26
C GLU A 187 5.93 -4.02 -2.18
N TYR A 188 5.03 -3.05 -2.29
CA TYR A 188 5.40 -1.73 -2.79
C TYR A 188 6.20 -1.02 -1.68
N PRO A 189 7.24 -0.24 -2.02
CA PRO A 189 7.97 0.53 -1.01
C PRO A 189 7.00 1.50 -0.30
N GLU A 190 6.80 1.34 1.01
CA GLU A 190 6.02 2.28 1.82
C GLU A 190 6.84 3.52 2.19
N GLU A 191 6.14 4.65 2.05
CA GLU A 191 6.24 6.01 2.62
C GLU A 191 7.62 6.72 2.71
N ASP A 192 7.70 7.84 1.99
CA ASP A 192 8.77 8.84 1.97
C ASP A 192 10.17 8.41 1.48
N GLY A 193 10.22 7.84 0.27
CA GLY A 193 11.46 7.78 -0.51
C GLY A 193 12.06 9.18 -0.71
N SER A 194 13.15 9.49 -0.02
CA SER A 194 13.89 10.74 -0.22
C SER A 194 14.41 10.84 -1.67
N VAL A 195 14.62 12.06 -2.18
CA VAL A 195 15.25 12.26 -3.51
C VAL A 195 16.62 11.57 -3.59
N ILE A 196 17.32 11.51 -2.45
CA ILE A 196 18.61 10.82 -2.34
C ILE A 196 18.43 9.31 -2.58
N ALA A 197 17.40 8.69 -1.99
CA ALA A 197 17.11 7.28 -2.21
C ALA A 197 16.83 6.96 -3.69
N LEU A 198 16.12 7.84 -4.40
CA LEU A 198 15.88 7.71 -5.85
C LEU A 198 17.18 7.78 -6.66
N LEU A 199 18.04 8.76 -6.36
CA LEU A 199 19.29 8.97 -7.10
C LEU A 199 20.39 7.97 -6.75
N SER A 200 20.31 7.34 -5.57
CA SER A 200 21.22 6.26 -5.15
C SER A 200 20.87 4.91 -5.77
N ASP A 201 19.70 4.77 -6.41
CA ASP A 201 19.28 3.54 -7.07
C ASP A 201 19.94 3.40 -8.46
N SER A 202 20.67 2.31 -8.69
CA SER A 202 21.28 2.01 -9.99
C SER A 202 20.25 1.72 -11.07
N SER A 203 19.10 1.15 -10.71
CA SER A 203 18.00 0.88 -11.65
C SER A 203 17.41 2.17 -12.22
N PHE A 204 17.42 3.26 -11.44
CA PHE A 204 17.01 4.59 -11.89
C PHE A 204 17.90 5.10 -13.03
N TRP A 205 19.22 4.98 -12.91
CA TRP A 205 20.16 5.48 -13.93
C TRP A 205 20.11 4.70 -15.24
N VAL A 206 19.88 3.38 -15.17
CA VAL A 206 19.66 2.54 -16.36
C VAL A 206 18.39 2.98 -17.08
N PHE A 207 17.29 3.14 -16.32
CA PHE A 207 16.01 3.60 -16.86
C PHE A 207 16.12 5.00 -17.46
N ALA A 208 16.76 5.94 -16.76
CA ALA A 208 17.00 7.30 -17.25
C ALA A 208 17.86 7.32 -18.51
N THR A 209 18.86 6.44 -18.63
CA THR A 209 19.70 6.33 -19.83
C THR A 209 18.92 5.80 -21.03
N VAL A 210 18.10 4.75 -20.84
CA VAL A 210 17.21 4.24 -21.89
C VAL A 210 16.27 5.32 -22.37
N PHE A 211 15.66 6.06 -21.43
CA PHE A 211 14.76 7.15 -21.78
C PHE A 211 15.48 8.25 -22.54
N LEU A 212 16.66 8.68 -22.06
CA LEU A 212 17.51 9.69 -22.68
C LEU A 212 17.80 9.36 -24.15
N VAL A 213 18.16 8.11 -24.44
CA VAL A 213 18.49 7.67 -25.79
C VAL A 213 17.25 7.65 -26.69
N ILE A 214 16.13 7.10 -26.24
CA ILE A 214 14.90 7.03 -27.04
C ILE A 214 14.40 8.44 -27.37
N THR A 215 14.20 9.28 -26.35
CA THR A 215 13.60 10.61 -26.57
C THR A 215 14.58 11.59 -27.18
N GLY A 216 15.85 11.58 -26.77
CA GLY A 216 16.84 12.51 -27.31
C GLY A 216 17.04 12.31 -28.81
N SER A 217 17.14 11.06 -29.24
CA SER A 217 17.28 10.73 -30.66
C SER A 217 15.97 10.94 -31.45
N SER A 218 14.80 10.69 -30.86
CA SER A 218 13.51 10.96 -31.51
C SER A 218 13.27 12.46 -31.67
N GLU A 219 13.58 13.27 -30.65
CA GLU A 219 13.45 14.73 -30.71
C GLU A 219 14.45 15.36 -31.69
N MET A 220 15.62 14.76 -31.91
CA MET A 220 16.52 15.14 -33.00
C MET A 220 15.80 15.02 -34.36
N VAL A 221 15.13 13.90 -34.64
CA VAL A 221 14.38 13.72 -35.89
C VAL A 221 13.22 14.70 -35.98
N ILE A 222 12.43 14.86 -34.90
CA ILE A 222 11.29 15.79 -34.87
C ILE A 222 11.74 17.24 -35.11
N SER A 223 12.87 17.65 -34.53
CA SER A 223 13.38 19.01 -34.65
C SER A 223 14.03 19.29 -36.01
N ASN A 224 14.51 18.25 -36.70
CA ASN A 224 15.27 18.38 -37.94
C ASN A 224 14.55 17.80 -39.18
N ILE A 225 13.29 17.32 -39.06
CA ILE A 225 12.59 16.69 -40.18
C ILE A 225 12.47 17.61 -41.41
N GLY A 226 12.34 18.92 -41.19
CA GLY A 226 12.32 19.91 -42.26
C GLY A 226 13.62 19.92 -43.07
N SER A 227 14.78 19.97 -42.41
CA SER A 227 16.07 19.96 -43.10
C SER A 227 16.33 18.62 -43.78
N ILE A 228 15.93 17.49 -43.17
CA ILE A 228 16.05 16.16 -43.79
C ILE A 228 15.26 16.09 -45.10
N VAL A 229 14.02 16.57 -45.13
CA VAL A 229 13.19 16.59 -46.36
C VAL A 229 13.86 17.41 -47.47
N MET A 230 14.41 18.57 -47.14
CA MET A 230 15.06 19.47 -48.12
C MET A 230 16.33 18.87 -48.75
N THR A 231 16.99 17.92 -48.09
CA THR A 231 18.19 17.25 -48.64
C THR A 231 17.87 16.18 -49.68
N LEU A 232 16.62 15.71 -49.79
CA LEU A 232 16.22 14.58 -50.63
C LEU A 232 15.40 15.01 -51.86
N PRO A 233 15.55 14.33 -53.01
CA PRO A 233 14.72 14.58 -54.19
C PRO A 233 13.31 14.01 -54.02
N GLY A 234 12.27 14.83 -54.27
CA GLY A 234 10.88 14.40 -54.38
C GLY A 234 9.83 15.50 -54.15
N THR A 235 8.54 15.14 -54.23
CA THR A 235 7.39 16.06 -54.18
C THR A 235 6.71 16.14 -52.80
N ASP A 236 7.18 15.37 -51.83
CA ASP A 236 6.59 15.31 -50.49
C ASP A 236 6.99 16.54 -49.67
N ASN A 237 6.02 17.15 -48.99
CA ASN A 237 6.23 18.34 -48.17
C ASN A 237 6.52 17.96 -46.71
N THR A 238 7.31 18.78 -46.00
CA THR A 238 7.59 18.67 -44.56
C THR A 238 6.32 18.48 -43.73
N ALA A 239 5.22 19.15 -44.11
CA ALA A 239 3.93 19.02 -43.46
C ALA A 239 3.38 17.58 -43.46
N THR A 240 3.59 16.81 -44.54
CA THR A 240 3.17 15.41 -44.62
C THR A 240 3.90 14.56 -43.57
N GLN A 241 5.21 14.78 -43.43
CA GLN A 241 6.03 14.04 -42.47
C GLN A 241 5.65 14.36 -41.01
N VAL A 242 5.40 15.64 -40.70
CA VAL A 242 4.91 16.04 -39.36
C VAL A 242 3.57 15.39 -39.03
N ARG A 243 2.64 15.30 -39.99
CA ARG A 243 1.36 14.60 -39.82
C ARG A 243 1.57 13.11 -39.54
N LEU A 244 2.46 12.45 -40.28
CA LEU A 244 2.76 11.03 -40.07
C LEU A 244 3.35 10.77 -38.67
N ILE A 245 4.30 11.60 -38.22
CA ILE A 245 4.86 11.51 -36.86
C ILE A 245 3.75 11.67 -35.81
N SER A 246 2.87 12.66 -35.96
CA SER A 246 1.78 12.93 -35.01
C SER A 246 0.76 11.80 -34.95
N ILE A 247 0.35 11.23 -36.10
CA ILE A 247 -0.57 10.09 -36.17
C ILE A 247 0.08 8.86 -35.52
N ALA A 248 1.32 8.53 -35.89
CA ALA A 248 2.04 7.39 -35.33
C ALA A 248 2.26 7.52 -33.81
N ASN A 249 2.64 8.70 -33.32
CA ASN A 249 2.78 9.01 -31.90
C ASN A 249 1.45 8.82 -31.14
N THR A 250 0.34 9.30 -31.72
CA THR A 250 -0.99 9.16 -31.13
C THR A 250 -1.42 7.69 -31.05
N LEU A 251 -1.27 6.95 -32.14
CA LEU A 251 -1.58 5.51 -32.18
C LEU A 251 -0.72 4.72 -31.20
N ALA A 252 0.58 5.02 -31.11
CA ALA A 252 1.45 4.36 -30.16
C ALA A 252 1.03 4.61 -28.71
N ARG A 253 0.64 5.84 -28.36
CA ARG A 253 0.12 6.14 -27.00
C ARG A 253 -1.17 5.37 -26.71
N LEU A 254 -2.12 5.36 -27.64
CA LEU A 254 -3.40 4.64 -27.49
C LEU A 254 -3.23 3.12 -27.42
N CYS A 255 -2.20 2.56 -28.05
CA CYS A 255 -1.95 1.13 -28.04
C CYS A 255 -1.07 0.69 -26.86
N SER A 256 0.07 1.37 -26.61
CA SER A 256 1.08 0.89 -25.66
C SER A 256 0.63 0.97 -24.21
N GLY A 257 -0.18 1.97 -23.84
CA GLY A 257 -0.75 2.09 -22.48
C GLY A 257 -1.62 0.90 -22.09
N PRO A 258 -2.75 0.64 -22.79
CA PRO A 258 -3.58 -0.54 -22.52
C PRO A 258 -2.85 -1.86 -22.80
N LEU A 259 -1.96 -1.93 -23.79
CA LEU A 259 -1.17 -3.14 -24.02
C LEU A 259 -0.22 -3.41 -22.85
N ALA A 260 0.36 -2.38 -22.21
CA ALA A 260 1.16 -2.53 -21.00
C ALA A 260 0.32 -3.03 -19.82
N ASP A 261 -0.94 -2.62 -19.71
CA ASP A 261 -1.86 -3.13 -18.69
C ASP A 261 -2.27 -4.58 -18.95
N LEU A 262 -2.42 -5.00 -20.22
CA LEU A 262 -2.72 -6.39 -20.58
C LEU A 262 -1.52 -7.33 -20.39
N ILE A 263 -0.32 -6.88 -20.78
CA ILE A 263 0.90 -7.69 -20.78
C ILE A 263 1.56 -7.71 -19.38
N SER A 264 1.45 -6.61 -18.64
CA SER A 264 2.09 -6.42 -17.34
C SER A 264 1.09 -5.77 -16.37
N PRO A 265 0.03 -6.50 -15.97
CA PRO A 265 -1.03 -5.92 -15.15
C PRO A 265 -0.48 -5.41 -13.82
N LEU A 266 -1.00 -4.27 -13.38
CA LEU A 266 -0.68 -3.73 -12.05
C LEU A 266 -1.25 -4.66 -10.98
N ALA A 267 -0.56 -4.79 -9.85
CA ALA A 267 -1.03 -5.61 -8.76
C ALA A 267 -2.28 -4.95 -8.14
N GLU A 268 -3.40 -5.66 -8.10
CA GLU A 268 -4.62 -5.17 -7.47
C GLU A 268 -4.58 -5.42 -5.97
N LYS A 269 -4.91 -4.42 -5.16
CA LYS A 269 -5.10 -4.61 -3.73
C LYS A 269 -6.43 -5.37 -3.53
N ASP A 270 -6.35 -6.63 -3.11
CA ASP A 270 -7.52 -7.39 -2.65
C ASP A 270 -8.13 -6.69 -1.43
N ALA A 271 -9.40 -7.01 -1.10
CA ALA A 271 -10.15 -6.43 0.02
C ALA A 271 -9.44 -6.53 1.39
N CYS A 272 -8.42 -7.39 1.50
CA CYS A 272 -7.60 -7.61 2.68
C CYS A 272 -6.22 -6.92 2.63
N GLY A 273 -5.98 -6.04 1.65
CA GLY A 273 -4.74 -5.27 1.55
C GLY A 273 -3.57 -5.96 0.83
N SER A 274 -3.75 -7.21 0.35
CA SER A 274 -2.72 -7.96 -0.39
C SER A 274 -2.73 -7.65 -1.89
N TYR A 275 -1.55 -7.54 -2.50
CA TYR A 275 -1.40 -7.27 -3.92
C TYR A 275 -1.50 -8.55 -4.77
N LYS A 276 -2.55 -8.65 -5.61
CA LYS A 276 -2.82 -9.78 -6.50
C LYS A 276 -2.68 -9.38 -7.97
N PHE A 277 -1.88 -10.14 -8.71
CA PHE A 277 -1.75 -9.96 -10.16
C PHE A 277 -2.79 -10.81 -10.90
N PRO A 278 -3.52 -10.26 -11.88
CA PRO A 278 -4.56 -10.98 -12.61
C PRO A 278 -4.04 -12.05 -13.59
N THR A 279 -2.73 -12.13 -13.85
CA THR A 279 -2.15 -13.14 -14.75
C THR A 279 -0.87 -13.78 -14.19
N ASN A 280 -0.59 -15.00 -14.64
CA ASN A 280 0.59 -15.79 -14.22
C ASN A 280 1.87 -15.40 -14.95
N ARG A 281 1.76 -14.76 -16.12
CA ARG A 281 2.89 -14.44 -16.99
C ARG A 281 3.44 -13.06 -16.62
N ARG A 282 4.65 -13.02 -16.08
CA ARG A 282 5.31 -11.78 -15.65
C ARG A 282 6.25 -11.26 -16.73
N LEU A 283 5.76 -10.37 -17.57
CA LEU A 283 6.60 -9.57 -18.47
C LEU A 283 6.85 -8.20 -17.83
N SER A 284 8.11 -7.78 -17.80
CA SER A 284 8.48 -6.45 -17.27
C SER A 284 7.97 -5.35 -18.20
N ARG A 285 7.43 -4.25 -17.63
CA ARG A 285 7.06 -3.04 -18.39
C ARG A 285 8.24 -2.42 -19.16
N MET A 286 9.48 -2.77 -18.80
CA MET A 286 10.69 -2.39 -19.55
C MET A 286 10.76 -2.97 -20.97
N ILE A 287 9.95 -3.98 -21.30
CA ILE A 287 9.89 -4.53 -22.67
C ILE A 287 9.43 -3.49 -23.69
N PHE A 288 8.59 -2.53 -23.31
CA PHE A 288 8.08 -1.50 -24.20
C PHE A 288 9.18 -0.49 -24.60
N PRO A 289 9.94 0.11 -23.67
CA PRO A 289 11.13 0.88 -24.01
C PRO A 289 12.19 0.11 -24.80
N CYS A 290 12.42 -1.17 -24.46
CA CYS A 290 13.41 -1.99 -25.19
C CYS A 290 12.96 -2.32 -26.62
N TRP A 291 11.68 -2.60 -26.83
CA TRP A 291 11.10 -2.75 -28.16
C TRP A 291 11.19 -1.44 -28.94
N ALA A 292 10.90 -0.31 -28.32
CA ALA A 292 11.04 1.01 -28.94
C ALA A 292 12.50 1.27 -29.37
N LEU A 293 13.49 0.95 -28.52
CA LEU A 293 14.92 1.04 -28.88
C LEU A 293 15.28 0.14 -30.07
N ALA A 294 14.83 -1.12 -30.05
CA ALA A 294 15.13 -2.08 -31.11
C ALA A 294 14.52 -1.64 -32.46
N CYS A 295 13.24 -1.25 -32.45
CA CYS A 295 12.57 -0.74 -33.64
C CYS A 295 13.21 0.55 -34.15
N LEU A 296 13.55 1.49 -33.26
CA LEU A 296 14.16 2.75 -33.66
C LEU A 296 15.57 2.54 -34.22
N SER A 297 16.35 1.61 -33.66
CA SER A 297 17.66 1.22 -34.19
C SER A 297 17.55 0.64 -35.61
N LEU A 298 16.58 -0.24 -35.87
CA LEU A 298 16.32 -0.78 -37.21
C LEU A 298 15.88 0.31 -38.19
N VAL A 299 15.03 1.23 -37.76
CA VAL A 299 14.59 2.38 -38.57
C VAL A 299 15.76 3.30 -38.89
N TYR A 300 16.69 3.51 -37.95
CA TYR A 300 17.86 4.37 -38.15
C TYR A 300 18.90 3.71 -39.04
N PHE A 301 19.06 2.40 -38.92
CA PHE A 301 19.86 1.62 -39.85
C PHE A 301 19.26 1.67 -41.27
N TRP A 302 17.95 1.47 -41.41
CA TRP A 302 17.24 1.66 -42.68
C TRP A 302 17.37 3.09 -43.21
N THR A 303 17.35 4.09 -42.34
CA THR A 303 17.52 5.49 -42.73
C THR A 303 18.91 5.71 -43.31
N ALA A 304 19.95 5.22 -42.61
CA ALA A 304 21.35 5.34 -43.03
C ALA A 304 21.69 4.65 -44.36
N PHE A 305 20.95 3.60 -44.77
CA PHE A 305 21.26 2.79 -45.96
C PHE A 305 20.14 2.63 -47.02
N GLY A 306 18.88 2.87 -46.65
CA GLY A 306 17.70 2.55 -47.47
C GLY A 306 17.03 3.76 -48.13
N ILE A 307 17.11 4.95 -47.54
CA ILE A 307 16.37 6.13 -48.04
C ILE A 307 17.06 6.80 -49.24
N GLN A 308 16.45 6.78 -50.42
CA GLN A 308 17.01 7.39 -51.64
C GLN A 308 16.18 8.56 -52.18
N SER A 309 14.90 8.63 -51.79
CA SER A 309 13.93 9.64 -52.21
C SER A 309 12.97 9.96 -51.07
N THR A 310 12.22 11.06 -51.18
CA THR A 310 11.23 11.46 -50.16
C THR A 310 10.15 10.40 -49.93
N SER A 311 9.83 9.56 -50.93
CA SER A 311 8.82 8.49 -50.81
C SER A 311 9.18 7.38 -49.82
N SER A 312 10.47 7.25 -49.46
CA SER A 312 10.97 6.29 -48.47
C SER A 312 11.08 6.87 -47.05
N LEU A 313 10.91 8.18 -46.92
CA LEU A 313 10.97 8.92 -45.65
C LEU A 313 9.84 8.60 -44.65
N PRO A 314 8.61 8.20 -45.07
CA PRO A 314 7.55 7.82 -44.14
C PRO A 314 7.96 6.74 -43.11
N VAL A 315 8.89 5.84 -43.46
CA VAL A 315 9.41 4.82 -42.54
C VAL A 315 10.10 5.45 -41.32
N LEU A 316 10.91 6.49 -41.55
CA LEU A 316 11.56 7.25 -40.48
C LEU A 316 10.52 7.98 -39.62
N SER A 317 9.60 8.71 -40.25
CA SER A 317 8.56 9.48 -39.57
C SER A 317 7.63 8.61 -38.72
N VAL A 318 7.14 7.50 -39.28
CA VAL A 318 6.27 6.56 -38.56
C VAL A 318 7.05 5.84 -37.46
N GLY A 319 8.27 5.37 -37.74
CA GLY A 319 9.11 4.69 -36.76
C GLY A 319 9.45 5.56 -35.55
N THR A 320 9.86 6.80 -35.79
CA THR A 320 10.12 7.79 -34.73
C THR A 320 8.85 8.10 -33.94
N GLY A 321 7.72 8.33 -34.62
CA GLY A 321 6.44 8.57 -33.95
C GLY A 321 6.02 7.41 -33.05
N LEU A 322 6.12 6.16 -33.55
CA LEU A 322 5.78 4.97 -32.77
C LEU A 322 6.66 4.79 -31.53
N ALA A 323 7.99 4.91 -31.68
CA ALA A 323 8.93 4.76 -30.57
C ALA A 323 8.76 5.86 -29.51
N TYR A 324 8.63 7.12 -29.96
CA TYR A 324 8.45 8.26 -29.07
C TYR A 324 7.12 8.17 -28.30
N GLY A 325 6.03 7.84 -28.99
CA GLY A 325 4.71 7.69 -28.35
C GLY A 325 4.66 6.54 -27.37
N ALA A 326 5.24 5.39 -27.73
CA ALA A 326 5.30 4.23 -26.86
C ALA A 326 6.08 4.52 -25.57
N ALA A 327 7.21 5.22 -25.66
CA ALA A 327 8.01 5.60 -24.50
C ALA A 327 7.23 6.53 -23.55
N TRP A 328 6.69 7.65 -24.05
CA TRP A 328 5.98 8.61 -23.21
C TRP A 328 4.69 8.07 -22.57
N ALA A 329 4.05 7.07 -23.18
CA ALA A 329 2.87 6.43 -22.60
C ALA A 329 3.20 5.50 -21.42
N VAL A 330 4.32 4.78 -21.46
CA VAL A 330 4.62 3.73 -20.47
C VAL A 330 5.48 4.26 -19.32
N ILE A 331 6.28 5.31 -19.55
CA ILE A 331 7.24 5.83 -18.56
C ILE A 331 6.60 6.34 -17.26
N PRO A 332 5.54 7.17 -17.27
CA PRO A 332 4.88 7.58 -16.02
C PRO A 332 4.41 6.37 -15.21
N SER A 333 3.92 5.34 -15.89
CA SER A 333 3.50 4.11 -15.26
C SER A 333 4.67 3.32 -14.67
N ILE A 334 5.80 3.17 -15.39
CA ILE A 334 7.01 2.54 -14.86
C ILE A 334 7.48 3.29 -13.61
N THR A 335 7.54 4.62 -13.67
CA THR A 335 7.97 5.45 -12.54
C THR A 335 7.09 5.24 -11.30
N GLY A 336 5.77 5.16 -11.46
CA GLY A 336 4.85 4.89 -10.36
C GLY A 336 4.96 3.46 -9.81
N THR A 337 5.20 2.47 -10.68
CA THR A 337 5.35 1.08 -10.24
C THR A 337 6.65 0.80 -9.49
N VAL A 338 7.75 1.45 -9.86
CA VAL A 338 9.07 1.18 -9.27
C VAL A 338 9.33 2.05 -8.04
N TRP A 339 8.98 3.33 -8.09
CA TRP A 339 9.31 4.31 -7.04
C TRP A 339 8.08 4.93 -6.34
N GLY A 340 6.91 4.29 -6.48
CA GLY A 340 5.68 4.64 -5.77
C GLY A 340 4.84 5.74 -6.43
N PHE A 341 3.56 5.80 -6.04
CA PHE A 341 2.58 6.74 -6.61
C PHE A 341 2.44 8.05 -5.81
N GLU A 342 2.92 8.11 -4.57
CA GLU A 342 2.78 9.28 -3.69
C GLU A 342 3.54 10.51 -4.20
N ASN A 343 4.81 10.31 -4.54
CA ASN A 343 5.72 11.33 -5.06
C ASN A 343 5.93 11.18 -6.58
N LEU A 344 4.92 10.66 -7.30
CA LEU A 344 5.05 10.33 -8.72
C LEU A 344 5.34 11.57 -9.57
N GLY A 345 4.71 12.72 -9.31
CA GLY A 345 4.97 13.96 -10.03
C GLY A 345 6.43 14.38 -9.92
N ARG A 346 6.97 14.42 -8.71
CA ARG A 346 8.39 14.71 -8.43
C ARG A 346 9.31 13.72 -9.12
N ASN A 347 9.08 12.42 -8.94
CA ASN A 347 9.97 11.37 -9.47
C ASN A 347 9.95 11.35 -11.00
N PHE A 348 8.78 11.48 -11.63
CA PHE A 348 8.63 11.59 -13.09
C PHE A 348 9.25 12.89 -13.62
N GLY A 349 9.16 13.99 -12.88
CA GLY A 349 9.83 15.24 -13.20
C GLY A 349 11.36 15.11 -13.18
N ILE A 350 11.92 14.33 -12.25
CA ILE A 350 13.37 14.03 -12.21
C ILE A 350 13.77 13.15 -13.41
N VAL A 351 12.99 12.11 -13.73
CA VAL A 351 13.19 11.26 -14.92
C VAL A 351 13.15 12.09 -16.21
N SER A 352 12.31 13.13 -16.27
CA SER A 352 12.19 14.04 -17.41
C SER A 352 13.42 14.92 -17.66
N TYR A 353 14.45 14.87 -16.81
CA TYR A 353 15.76 15.44 -17.14
C TYR A 353 16.54 14.60 -18.17
N ALA A 354 16.14 13.36 -18.41
CA ALA A 354 16.70 12.54 -19.47
C ALA A 354 16.54 13.17 -20.87
N PRO A 355 15.32 13.54 -21.34
CA PRO A 355 15.17 14.28 -22.60
C PRO A 355 15.82 15.67 -22.58
N PHE A 356 15.86 16.34 -21.42
CA PHE A 356 16.57 17.63 -21.29
C PHE A 356 18.05 17.54 -21.70
N ILE A 357 18.71 16.44 -21.33
CA ILE A 357 20.11 16.18 -21.63
C ILE A 357 20.26 15.52 -23.01
N GLY A 358 19.40 14.55 -23.33
CA GLY A 358 19.47 13.76 -24.56
C GLY A 358 19.22 14.56 -25.82
N THR A 359 18.21 15.43 -25.83
CA THR A 359 17.83 16.17 -27.05
C THR A 359 18.96 17.06 -27.56
N PRO A 360 19.65 17.87 -26.71
CA PRO A 360 20.85 18.59 -27.12
C PRO A 360 21.94 17.67 -27.67
N ILE A 361 22.26 16.56 -26.99
CA ILE A 361 23.34 15.65 -27.42
C ILE A 361 23.13 15.17 -28.86
N PHE A 362 21.95 14.65 -29.18
CA PHE A 362 21.66 14.13 -30.52
C PHE A 362 21.43 15.25 -31.55
N THR A 363 20.82 16.37 -31.15
CA THR A 363 20.60 17.50 -32.06
C THR A 363 21.91 18.18 -32.45
N TYR A 364 22.84 18.37 -31.50
CA TYR A 364 24.17 18.87 -31.81
C TYR A 364 25.00 17.86 -32.60
N LEU A 365 24.85 16.55 -32.35
CA LEU A 365 25.45 15.52 -33.19
C LEU A 365 25.00 15.65 -34.65
N TYR A 366 23.70 15.86 -34.89
CA TYR A 366 23.16 16.13 -36.23
C TYR A 366 23.75 17.39 -36.83
N ALA A 367 23.77 18.49 -36.08
CA ALA A 367 24.25 19.78 -36.55
C ALA A 367 25.77 19.80 -36.86
N CYS A 368 26.59 19.09 -36.09
CA CYS A 368 28.04 19.02 -36.32
C CYS A 368 28.42 18.16 -37.53
N ILE A 369 27.59 17.18 -37.89
CA ILE A 369 27.84 16.25 -39.00
C ILE A 369 27.26 16.78 -40.32
N GLY A 370 26.13 17.50 -40.27
CA GLY A 370 25.52 18.11 -41.46
C GLY A 370 26.17 19.46 -41.81
N SER A 371 26.73 19.58 -43.02
CA SER A 371 27.13 20.87 -43.58
C SER A 371 25.97 21.59 -44.27
N GLU A 372 25.98 22.93 -44.31
CA GLU A 372 24.91 23.75 -44.91
C GLU A 372 24.64 23.43 -46.40
N ASP A 373 25.66 22.99 -47.16
CA ASP A 373 25.56 22.67 -48.60
C ASP A 373 25.46 21.17 -48.93
N CYS A 374 25.00 20.35 -47.99
CA CYS A 374 24.94 18.91 -48.21
C CYS A 374 23.64 18.44 -48.87
N HIS A 375 23.75 17.64 -49.93
CA HIS A 375 22.62 17.00 -50.61
C HIS A 375 22.65 15.47 -50.52
N GLY A 376 21.47 14.88 -50.37
CA GLY A 376 21.28 13.44 -50.31
C GLY A 376 21.58 12.84 -48.93
N ARG A 377 21.75 11.52 -48.91
CA ARG A 377 21.82 10.74 -47.67
C ARG A 377 23.08 11.01 -46.83
N ASN A 378 24.19 11.35 -47.48
CA ASN A 378 25.50 11.46 -46.83
C ASN A 378 25.53 12.56 -45.75
N CYS A 379 24.59 13.50 -45.79
CA CYS A 379 24.49 14.62 -44.85
C CYS A 379 24.16 14.18 -43.42
N TRP A 380 23.49 13.05 -43.29
CA TRP A 380 22.96 12.60 -42.01
C TRP A 380 23.14 11.10 -41.77
N SER A 381 23.56 10.31 -42.76
CA SER A 381 23.77 8.86 -42.63
C SER A 381 24.66 8.51 -41.43
N THR A 382 25.78 9.23 -41.24
CA THR A 382 26.68 9.05 -40.09
C THR A 382 25.99 9.32 -38.75
N THR A 383 25.17 10.37 -38.67
CA THR A 383 24.39 10.71 -37.46
C THR A 383 23.45 9.57 -37.08
N PHE A 384 22.73 9.02 -38.06
CA PHE A 384 21.81 7.89 -37.82
C PHE A 384 22.55 6.60 -37.49
N LEU A 385 23.73 6.36 -38.08
CA LEU A 385 24.55 5.19 -37.77
C LEU A 385 25.11 5.26 -36.34
N ILE A 386 25.63 6.41 -35.92
CA ILE A 386 26.08 6.64 -34.53
C ILE A 386 24.90 6.47 -33.58
N SER A 387 23.75 7.06 -33.91
CA SER A 387 22.54 6.95 -33.08
C SER A 387 22.05 5.51 -32.94
N ALA A 388 22.04 4.73 -34.03
CA ALA A 388 21.71 3.31 -34.00
C ALA A 388 22.72 2.50 -33.16
N GLY A 389 24.02 2.82 -33.26
CA GLY A 389 25.07 2.23 -32.42
C GLY A 389 24.84 2.49 -30.93
N VAL A 390 24.53 3.74 -30.55
CA VAL A 390 24.20 4.10 -29.15
C VAL A 390 22.96 3.36 -28.66
N MET A 391 21.92 3.20 -29.50
CA MET A 391 20.73 2.42 -29.15
C MET A 391 21.05 0.94 -28.93
N CYS A 392 21.86 0.33 -29.81
CA CYS A 392 22.30 -1.06 -29.64
C CYS A 392 23.12 -1.23 -28.36
N MET A 393 24.03 -0.30 -28.05
CA MET A 393 24.79 -0.32 -26.80
C MET A 393 23.91 -0.17 -25.58
N SER A 394 22.89 0.69 -25.63
CA SER A 394 21.90 0.84 -24.56
C SER A 394 21.10 -0.46 -24.37
N LEU A 395 20.67 -1.12 -25.45
CA LEU A 395 19.97 -2.40 -25.40
C LEU A 395 20.85 -3.50 -24.78
N VAL A 396 22.12 -3.59 -25.21
CA VAL A 396 23.11 -4.52 -24.63
C VAL A 396 23.35 -4.21 -23.16
N GLY A 397 23.42 -2.93 -22.77
CA GLY A 397 23.57 -2.51 -21.38
C GLY A 397 22.42 -3.00 -20.50
N VAL A 398 21.17 -2.83 -20.95
CA VAL A 398 19.98 -3.34 -20.24
C VAL A 398 20.03 -4.87 -20.09
N VAL A 399 20.39 -5.59 -21.16
CA VAL A 399 20.52 -7.05 -21.13
C VAL A 399 21.66 -7.49 -20.22
N THR A 400 22.82 -6.81 -20.27
CA THR A 400 24.00 -7.15 -19.48
C THR A 400 23.78 -6.94 -17.99
N ILE A 401 23.16 -5.83 -17.60
CA ILE A 401 22.82 -5.57 -16.19
C ILE A 401 21.84 -6.63 -15.68
N ARG A 402 20.85 -7.02 -16.50
CA ARG A 402 19.96 -8.13 -16.20
C ARG A 402 20.68 -9.48 -16.10
N LEU A 403 21.65 -9.73 -16.96
CA LEU A 403 22.47 -10.94 -16.93
C LEU A 403 23.32 -10.99 -15.67
N VAL A 404 23.99 -9.90 -15.31
CA VAL A 404 24.85 -9.81 -14.11
C VAL A 404 24.03 -9.97 -12.83
N THR A 405 22.87 -9.31 -12.75
CA THR A 405 21.95 -9.45 -11.60
C THR A 405 21.34 -10.85 -11.48
N ASN A 406 21.10 -11.54 -12.61
CA ASN A 406 20.62 -12.92 -12.59
C ASN A 406 21.75 -13.95 -12.37
N LEU A 407 22.99 -13.66 -12.80
CA LEU A 407 24.18 -14.47 -12.58
C LEU A 407 24.62 -14.44 -11.11
N SER A 408 24.60 -13.28 -10.46
CA SER A 408 24.81 -13.16 -9.01
C SER A 408 23.72 -13.87 -8.21
N ALA A 409 22.53 -14.04 -8.78
CA ALA A 409 21.42 -14.83 -8.23
C ALA A 409 21.40 -16.31 -8.65
N GLY A 410 22.31 -16.77 -9.53
CA GLY A 410 22.47 -18.19 -9.89
C GLY A 410 21.62 -18.73 -11.06
N TYR A 411 21.04 -17.90 -11.93
CA TYR A 411 20.08 -18.35 -12.96
C TYR A 411 20.54 -18.08 -14.41
N LEU A 412 21.01 -19.12 -15.12
CA LEU A 412 21.48 -19.03 -16.52
C LEU A 412 20.36 -19.26 -17.58
N GLY A 413 19.19 -19.76 -17.19
CA GLY A 413 18.17 -20.27 -18.13
C GLY A 413 17.15 -19.26 -18.69
N ALA A 414 17.04 -18.05 -18.13
CA ALA A 414 15.94 -17.10 -18.41
C ALA A 414 16.29 -15.98 -19.43
N VAL A 415 17.39 -16.13 -20.16
CA VAL A 415 18.04 -15.04 -20.92
C VAL A 415 17.27 -14.59 -22.17
N LEU A 416 16.37 -15.41 -22.72
CA LEU A 416 15.77 -15.16 -24.04
C LEU A 416 14.30 -14.77 -24.07
N LEU A 417 13.55 -14.82 -22.95
CA LEU A 417 12.09 -14.63 -22.99
C LEU A 417 11.51 -13.48 -22.18
N TRP A 418 12.30 -12.65 -21.49
CA TRP A 418 11.76 -11.53 -20.67
C TRP A 418 10.69 -11.98 -19.64
N VAL A 419 10.61 -13.29 -19.37
CA VAL A 419 9.69 -13.92 -18.43
C VAL A 419 10.37 -13.96 -17.07
N SER A 420 9.75 -13.35 -16.06
CA SER A 420 10.02 -13.71 -14.68
C SER A 420 9.22 -14.99 -14.37
N GLU A 421 9.91 -16.13 -14.26
CA GLU A 421 9.33 -17.31 -13.62
C GLU A 421 10.30 -17.94 -12.64
N ASP A 422 9.72 -18.28 -11.48
CA ASP A 422 10.29 -18.99 -10.35
C ASP A 422 10.65 -20.44 -10.75
N ALA A 423 11.88 -20.86 -10.45
CA ALA A 423 12.22 -22.28 -10.32
C ALA A 423 12.72 -22.52 -8.89
N GLY A 424 11.94 -23.29 -8.13
CA GLY A 424 12.29 -23.72 -6.79
C GLY A 424 13.49 -24.65 -6.73
N SER A 425 13.99 -24.81 -5.49
CA SER A 425 15.04 -25.74 -5.03
C SER A 425 16.49 -25.36 -5.34
N THR A 426 17.18 -24.79 -4.35
CA THR A 426 18.27 -25.44 -3.58
C THR A 426 19.08 -24.37 -2.81
N GLY A 427 19.42 -24.68 -1.57
CA GLY A 427 20.07 -23.74 -0.66
C GLY A 427 21.55 -23.52 -0.95
N ALA A 428 21.98 -22.26 -0.86
CA ALA A 428 23.34 -21.88 -0.47
C ALA A 428 23.35 -20.41 -0.02
N ILE A 429 23.87 -20.16 1.18
CA ILE A 429 24.07 -18.82 1.77
C ILE A 429 25.48 -18.35 1.39
N VAL A 430 25.61 -17.15 0.84
CA VAL A 430 26.88 -16.40 0.80
C VAL A 430 26.64 -15.00 1.36
N PRO A 431 27.44 -14.50 2.32
CA PRO A 431 27.22 -13.20 2.96
C PRO A 431 27.95 -12.08 2.22
N GLY A 432 27.29 -10.92 2.14
CA GLY A 432 27.92 -9.63 1.86
C GLY A 432 27.80 -9.14 0.42
N VAL A 433 26.76 -8.34 0.16
CA VAL A 433 26.70 -7.11 -0.67
C VAL A 433 25.22 -6.71 -0.66
N SER A 434 24.88 -5.58 -0.04
CA SER A 434 23.54 -4.99 -0.16
C SER A 434 23.46 -4.26 -1.49
N TYR A 435 22.50 -4.57 -2.37
CA TYR A 435 21.72 -3.61 -3.20
C TYR A 435 20.70 -4.34 -4.10
N GLU A 436 19.65 -3.58 -4.44
CA GLU A 436 18.67 -3.70 -5.54
C GLU A 436 17.31 -4.40 -5.32
N THR A 437 16.27 -3.56 -5.48
CA THR A 437 15.07 -3.74 -6.31
C THR A 437 14.21 -4.99 -6.09
N ILE A 438 13.03 -4.78 -5.50
CA ILE A 438 11.93 -5.75 -5.29
C ILE A 438 12.44 -7.06 -4.67
N ARG A 439 12.42 -7.13 -3.34
CA ARG A 439 12.59 -8.42 -2.65
C ARG A 439 11.43 -9.33 -3.01
N ILE A 440 11.67 -10.31 -3.88
CA ILE A 440 10.91 -11.56 -3.86
C ILE A 440 11.42 -12.33 -2.65
N VAL A 441 10.75 -12.17 -1.52
CA VAL A 441 10.96 -13.04 -0.36
C VAL A 441 10.38 -14.41 -0.74
N PRO A 442 11.14 -15.52 -0.67
CA PRO A 442 10.51 -16.83 -0.78
C PRO A 442 9.49 -16.91 0.34
N LEU A 443 8.25 -17.27 0.01
CA LEU A 443 7.27 -17.64 1.02
C LEU A 443 7.92 -18.71 1.90
N LYS A 444 8.36 -18.32 3.11
CA LYS A 444 8.12 -19.22 4.24
C LYS A 444 6.61 -19.39 4.19
N SER A 445 6.18 -20.61 3.87
CA SER A 445 4.78 -21.01 3.97
C SER A 445 4.23 -20.40 5.27
N ASP A 446 2.96 -20.00 5.26
CA ASP A 446 2.20 -19.50 6.43
C ASP A 446 2.04 -17.97 6.46
N SER A 447 1.40 -17.43 5.42
CA SER A 447 0.64 -16.18 5.51
C SER A 447 -0.27 -16.07 4.29
N GLY A 448 -1.53 -16.49 4.45
CA GLY A 448 -2.57 -16.29 3.44
C GLY A 448 -3.52 -15.19 3.88
N CYS A 449 -3.70 -14.17 3.06
CA CYS A 449 -4.86 -13.27 3.12
C CYS A 449 -6.11 -14.09 2.76
N VAL A 450 -7.07 -14.20 3.68
CA VAL A 450 -8.35 -14.89 3.41
C VAL A 450 -9.30 -13.90 2.73
N ALA A 451 -9.24 -13.83 1.41
CA ALA A 451 -10.39 -13.35 0.65
C ALA A 451 -11.49 -14.42 0.74
N PHE A 452 -12.69 -14.04 1.21
CA PHE A 452 -13.88 -14.88 1.16
C PHE A 452 -14.18 -15.23 -0.31
N ASN A 453 -13.72 -16.40 -0.75
CA ASN A 453 -14.31 -17.09 -1.89
C ASN A 453 -15.18 -18.21 -1.35
N SER A 454 -16.43 -18.21 -1.81
CA SER A 454 -17.38 -19.30 -1.69
C SER A 454 -16.70 -20.66 -1.84
N MET A 455 -16.99 -21.54 -0.87
CA MET A 455 -16.64 -22.96 -0.85
C MET A 455 -16.50 -23.57 -2.24
N ASP A 456 -15.31 -24.07 -2.57
CA ASP A 456 -15.11 -24.94 -3.74
C ASP A 456 -15.73 -26.33 -3.41
N PRO A 457 -16.70 -26.84 -4.21
CA PRO A 457 -17.54 -27.97 -3.85
C PRO A 457 -16.93 -29.35 -4.13
N THR A 458 -15.60 -29.50 -4.06
CA THR A 458 -14.91 -30.76 -4.36
C THR A 458 -14.18 -31.35 -3.16
N PHE A 459 -14.91 -31.55 -2.06
CA PHE A 459 -14.70 -32.68 -1.14
C PHE A 459 -16.07 -33.17 -0.66
N ALA A 460 -16.94 -33.48 -1.62
CA ALA A 460 -18.05 -34.39 -1.40
C ALA A 460 -17.50 -35.84 -1.37
N THR A 461 -16.81 -36.19 -0.29
CA THR A 461 -16.62 -37.60 0.08
C THR A 461 -17.22 -37.79 1.46
N SER A 462 -18.42 -38.39 1.45
CA SER A 462 -19.16 -39.01 2.55
C SER A 462 -19.32 -38.19 3.85
N GLY A 463 -20.58 -37.88 4.16
CA GLY A 463 -20.97 -37.09 5.32
C GLY A 463 -20.54 -37.65 6.68
N THR A 464 -20.64 -36.73 7.66
CA THR A 464 -20.98 -36.94 9.09
C THR A 464 -19.94 -36.79 10.22
N GLU A 465 -18.63 -36.57 10.02
CA GLU A 465 -17.70 -36.54 11.20
C GLU A 465 -16.84 -35.29 11.49
N ARG A 466 -16.72 -34.26 10.62
CA ARG A 466 -15.72 -33.17 10.82
C ARG A 466 -16.10 -31.94 11.68
N ASN A 467 -17.15 -31.97 12.52
CA ASN A 467 -17.66 -30.76 13.21
C ASN A 467 -17.64 -30.77 14.75
N ARG A 468 -16.73 -31.51 15.40
CA ARG A 468 -16.59 -31.44 16.87
C ARG A 468 -15.13 -31.23 17.28
N LEU A 469 -14.86 -30.08 17.91
CA LEU A 469 -13.65 -29.91 18.74
C LEU A 469 -13.58 -31.06 19.77
N PRO A 470 -12.38 -31.55 20.10
CA PRO A 470 -12.21 -32.60 21.10
C PRO A 470 -12.77 -32.12 22.46
N ALA A 471 -13.33 -33.05 23.24
CA ALA A 471 -13.70 -32.72 24.62
C ALA A 471 -12.43 -32.56 25.47
N PHE A 472 -12.51 -31.83 26.58
CA PHE A 472 -11.36 -31.60 27.45
C PHE A 472 -10.68 -32.89 27.92
N LYS A 473 -11.48 -33.93 28.20
CA LYS A 473 -10.99 -35.27 28.58
C LYS A 473 -10.11 -35.95 27.51
N ASP A 474 -10.23 -35.52 26.25
CA ASP A 474 -9.49 -36.06 25.11
C ASP A 474 -8.17 -35.27 24.86
N LEU A 475 -7.88 -34.25 25.67
CA LEU A 475 -6.64 -33.49 25.62
C LEU A 475 -5.58 -34.04 26.60
N PRO A 476 -4.30 -34.08 26.19
CA PRO A 476 -3.76 -33.61 24.91
C PRO A 476 -3.96 -34.59 23.75
N LEU A 477 -3.98 -34.06 22.52
CA LEU A 477 -4.15 -34.88 21.30
C LEU A 477 -2.97 -35.83 21.02
N LYS A 478 -1.79 -35.53 21.56
CA LYS A 478 -0.60 -36.37 21.46
C LYS A 478 0.03 -36.56 22.84
N PRO A 479 0.51 -37.77 23.19
CA PRO A 479 1.10 -38.04 24.50
C PRO A 479 2.32 -37.19 24.85
N GLU A 480 3.04 -36.68 23.85
CA GLU A 480 4.22 -35.83 24.02
C GLU A 480 3.90 -34.36 24.33
N TYR A 481 2.66 -33.93 24.17
CA TYR A 481 2.26 -32.55 24.48
C TYR A 481 2.04 -32.35 25.98
N PRO A 482 2.17 -31.11 26.49
CA PRO A 482 1.93 -30.83 27.89
C PRO A 482 0.51 -31.24 28.34
N PRO A 483 0.31 -31.50 29.64
CA PRO A 483 -0.98 -31.92 30.17
C PRO A 483 -2.11 -30.96 29.77
N HIS A 484 -3.20 -31.55 29.25
CA HIS A 484 -4.41 -30.83 28.82
C HIS A 484 -4.18 -29.77 27.71
N ALA A 485 -3.05 -29.79 27.01
CA ALA A 485 -2.79 -28.87 25.92
C ALA A 485 -3.68 -29.16 24.70
N ALA A 486 -4.27 -28.12 24.13
CA ALA A 486 -5.11 -28.17 22.92
C ALA A 486 -4.30 -28.06 21.61
N TRP A 487 -3.03 -28.43 21.65
CA TRP A 487 -2.12 -28.22 20.54
C TRP A 487 -2.47 -29.06 19.34
N GLY A 488 -2.36 -28.46 18.15
CA GLY A 488 -2.73 -29.09 16.88
C GLY A 488 -4.23 -29.12 16.57
N VAL A 489 -5.12 -28.69 17.49
CA VAL A 489 -6.59 -28.66 17.26
C VAL A 489 -6.95 -27.82 16.01
N TRP A 490 -6.33 -26.66 15.87
CA TRP A 490 -6.50 -25.77 14.70
C TRP A 490 -5.32 -25.86 13.70
N GLY A 491 -4.49 -26.90 13.84
CA GLY A 491 -3.28 -27.12 13.04
C GLY A 491 -1.98 -26.82 13.82
N GLU A 492 -0.89 -27.49 13.43
CA GLU A 492 0.42 -27.43 14.11
C GLU A 492 1.10 -26.06 14.05
N LYS A 493 0.62 -25.17 13.18
CA LYS A 493 1.18 -23.84 12.96
C LYS A 493 0.19 -22.72 13.32
N ASP A 494 -0.87 -23.08 14.00
CA ASP A 494 -1.82 -22.09 14.50
C ASP A 494 -1.16 -21.19 15.54
N GLU A 495 -1.48 -19.90 15.47
CA GLU A 495 -1.03 -18.87 16.41
C GLU A 495 -2.20 -18.01 16.93
N LEU A 496 -3.45 -18.41 16.64
CA LEU A 496 -4.66 -17.72 17.10
C LEU A 496 -5.29 -18.42 18.30
N GLY A 497 -5.17 -19.74 18.39
CA GLY A 497 -5.73 -20.57 19.45
C GLY A 497 -7.26 -20.49 19.53
N THR A 498 -7.81 -20.29 20.73
CA THR A 498 -9.28 -20.27 20.92
C THR A 498 -9.98 -19.15 20.15
N VAL A 499 -9.27 -18.12 19.68
CA VAL A 499 -9.85 -17.08 18.81
C VAL A 499 -10.41 -17.68 17.52
N ASN A 500 -9.92 -18.85 17.08
CA ASN A 500 -10.50 -19.61 15.97
C ASN A 500 -11.96 -20.07 16.22
N ASN A 501 -12.46 -20.02 17.46
CA ASN A 501 -13.87 -20.27 17.79
C ASN A 501 -14.78 -19.11 17.32
N ILE A 502 -14.21 -17.93 17.06
CA ILE A 502 -14.91 -16.80 16.46
C ILE A 502 -14.92 -17.01 14.95
N THR A 503 -16.09 -17.36 14.42
CA THR A 503 -16.33 -17.49 12.98
C THR A 503 -17.10 -16.27 12.45
N PRO A 504 -17.11 -16.02 11.14
CA PRO A 504 -17.92 -14.97 10.52
C PRO A 504 -19.41 -15.07 10.90
N GLU A 505 -19.93 -16.30 11.01
CA GLU A 505 -21.30 -16.56 11.42
C GLU A 505 -21.54 -16.13 12.87
N THR A 506 -20.59 -16.41 13.77
CA THR A 506 -20.68 -15.97 15.17
C THR A 506 -20.58 -14.45 15.31
N ILE A 507 -19.73 -13.78 14.51
CA ILE A 507 -19.63 -12.31 14.47
C ILE A 507 -20.93 -11.69 13.98
N ALA A 508 -21.47 -12.20 12.86
CA ALA A 508 -22.73 -11.75 12.32
C ALA A 508 -23.89 -11.99 13.30
N ALA A 509 -23.90 -13.11 14.02
CA ALA A 509 -24.87 -13.38 15.07
C ALA A 509 -24.72 -12.42 16.26
N ALA A 510 -23.49 -12.12 16.68
CA ALA A 510 -23.19 -11.19 17.77
C ALA A 510 -23.69 -9.77 17.48
N SER A 511 -23.71 -9.33 16.21
CA SER A 511 -24.27 -8.01 15.84
C SER A 511 -25.70 -7.80 16.33
N LYS A 512 -26.47 -8.90 16.50
CA LYS A 512 -27.83 -8.87 17.01
C LYS A 512 -27.91 -8.53 18.49
N GLU A 513 -26.80 -8.60 19.23
CA GLU A 513 -26.72 -8.20 20.63
C GLU A 513 -26.78 -6.67 20.79
N ILE A 514 -26.45 -5.89 19.75
CA ILE A 514 -26.58 -4.41 19.75
C ILE A 514 -28.06 -4.04 19.77
N LYS A 515 -28.61 -3.77 20.95
CA LYS A 515 -30.02 -3.42 21.14
C LYS A 515 -30.21 -1.99 21.63
N LEU A 516 -29.35 -1.54 22.53
CA LEU A 516 -29.44 -0.22 23.15
C LEU A 516 -28.55 0.81 22.42
N GLY A 517 -27.55 0.35 21.68
CA GLY A 517 -26.58 1.22 21.01
C GLY A 517 -25.62 1.89 22.00
N MET A 518 -25.52 1.37 23.23
CA MET A 518 -24.67 1.94 24.27
C MET A 518 -23.27 1.39 24.16
N SER A 519 -22.32 2.23 23.77
CA SER A 519 -20.89 1.91 23.72
C SER A 519 -20.22 2.16 25.09
N ILE A 520 -19.57 1.12 25.62
CA ILE A 520 -18.92 1.11 26.93
C ILE A 520 -17.47 0.65 26.76
N PRO A 521 -16.49 1.56 26.86
CA PRO A 521 -15.07 1.19 26.91
C PRO A 521 -14.76 0.36 28.15
N LEU A 522 -13.94 -0.68 27.99
CA LEU A 522 -13.54 -1.60 29.07
C LEU A 522 -12.06 -1.46 29.45
N ASN A 523 -11.41 -0.40 28.95
CA ASN A 523 -10.03 -0.09 29.27
C ASN A 523 -9.99 0.76 30.53
N TRP A 524 -9.20 0.34 31.50
CA TRP A 524 -8.74 1.23 32.56
C TRP A 524 -7.71 2.21 32.00
N ALA A 525 -7.49 3.32 32.72
CA ALA A 525 -6.51 4.30 32.29
C ALA A 525 -5.09 3.71 32.39
N MET A 526 -4.24 4.00 31.42
CA MET A 526 -2.88 3.43 31.34
C MET A 526 -2.00 3.78 32.56
N ASP A 527 -2.30 4.86 33.25
CA ASP A 527 -1.65 5.28 34.50
C ASP A 527 -2.23 4.58 35.75
N GLN A 528 -3.13 3.62 35.57
CA GLN A 528 -3.71 2.80 36.63
C GLN A 528 -3.32 1.32 36.50
N PRO A 529 -3.16 0.61 37.63
CA PRO A 529 -3.14 1.12 39.01
C PRO A 529 -2.02 2.14 39.25
N THR A 530 -2.26 3.11 40.13
CA THR A 530 -1.33 4.23 40.44
C THR A 530 0.07 3.74 40.81
N TYR A 531 0.13 2.58 41.47
CA TYR A 531 1.37 1.84 41.72
C TYR A 531 1.24 0.47 41.04
N PRO A 532 1.99 0.22 39.95
CA PRO A 532 1.96 -1.06 39.25
C PRO A 532 2.39 -2.23 40.14
N PHE A 533 1.81 -3.40 39.90
CA PHE A 533 2.14 -4.64 40.61
C PHE A 533 3.35 -5.37 39.98
N TYR A 534 3.88 -6.37 40.69
CA TYR A 534 4.95 -7.26 40.20
C TYR A 534 6.26 -6.54 39.83
N ASP A 535 6.59 -5.45 40.53
CA ASP A 535 7.74 -4.58 40.23
C ASP A 535 7.77 -4.06 38.78
N ARG A 536 6.61 -4.05 38.10
CA ARG A 536 6.45 -3.51 36.75
C ARG A 536 6.64 -1.99 36.78
N LYS A 537 7.12 -1.45 35.67
CA LYS A 537 7.22 0.00 35.49
C LYS A 537 5.91 0.56 34.98
N GLY A 538 5.47 1.67 35.55
CA GLY A 538 4.21 2.32 35.21
C GLY A 538 4.27 3.04 33.87
N PHE A 539 3.11 3.49 33.41
CA PHE A 539 2.97 4.29 32.20
C PHE A 539 3.67 5.65 32.33
N HIS A 540 4.41 6.04 31.29
CA HIS A 540 5.12 7.31 31.19
C HIS A 540 4.91 7.89 29.78
N GLN A 541 4.41 9.13 29.74
CA GLN A 541 4.13 9.89 28.52
C GLN A 541 4.81 11.25 28.61
N GLU A 542 5.55 11.62 27.56
CA GLU A 542 6.21 12.93 27.45
C GLU A 542 5.50 13.78 26.40
N HIS A 543 5.07 14.99 26.75
CA HIS A 543 4.47 15.93 25.80
C HIS A 543 5.53 16.87 25.21
N ILE A 544 5.52 17.05 23.89
CA ILE A 544 6.48 17.86 23.14
C ILE A 544 5.75 19.01 22.44
N ALA A 545 5.88 20.22 22.96
CA ALA A 545 5.40 21.43 22.31
C ALA A 545 6.36 21.87 21.17
N LYS A 546 5.84 22.09 19.96
CA LYS A 546 6.61 22.48 18.76
C LYS A 546 6.65 24.00 18.55
N THR A 547 7.01 24.75 19.59
CA THR A 547 7.15 26.21 19.58
C THR A 547 8.07 26.69 18.43
N PRO A 548 7.75 27.78 17.71
CA PRO A 548 6.63 28.72 17.92
C PRO A 548 5.29 28.27 17.32
N ARG A 549 5.20 27.10 16.70
CA ARG A 549 3.92 26.57 16.22
C ARG A 549 3.09 26.08 17.42
N ILE A 550 1.78 26.26 17.34
CA ILE A 550 0.83 25.73 18.33
C ILE A 550 0.51 24.28 17.93
N VAL A 551 1.50 23.40 18.07
CA VAL A 551 1.44 21.98 17.73
C VAL A 551 2.09 21.19 18.87
N ASN A 552 1.48 20.09 19.29
CA ASN A 552 2.02 19.19 20.30
C ASN A 552 2.16 17.79 19.71
N ASP A 553 3.32 17.17 19.92
CA ASP A 553 3.52 15.73 19.77
C ASP A 553 3.62 15.11 21.18
N ASP A 554 3.61 13.79 21.28
CA ASP A 554 3.95 13.07 22.49
C ASP A 554 4.84 11.84 22.21
N ILE A 555 5.51 11.35 23.26
CA ILE A 555 6.30 10.12 23.25
C ILE A 555 5.75 9.19 24.33
N ILE A 556 5.40 7.98 23.95
CA ILE A 556 5.05 6.88 24.86
C ILE A 556 6.19 5.87 24.88
N HIS A 557 6.75 5.59 26.06
CA HIS A 557 8.01 4.85 26.20
C HIS A 557 7.82 3.32 26.27
N PHE A 558 7.60 2.65 25.14
CA PHE A 558 7.46 1.18 25.09
C PHE A 558 8.78 0.38 25.04
N TYR A 559 9.95 1.02 25.12
CA TYR A 559 11.25 0.34 24.91
C TYR A 559 12.29 0.63 26.01
N MET A 560 13.25 -0.28 26.15
CA MET A 560 14.27 -0.28 27.19
C MET A 560 15.42 0.68 26.84
N ILE A 561 15.25 1.98 27.10
CA ILE A 561 16.38 2.82 27.54
C ILE A 561 16.28 2.87 29.06
N ALA A 562 17.39 2.62 29.74
CA ALA A 562 17.55 2.39 31.18
C ALA A 562 17.02 3.50 32.13
N LYS A 563 16.28 4.50 31.64
CA LYS A 563 15.74 5.61 32.42
C LYS A 563 14.23 5.47 32.73
N TYR A 564 13.38 5.03 31.80
CA TYR A 564 11.91 4.92 32.00
C TYR A 564 11.25 3.86 31.09
N PRO A 565 11.25 2.55 31.44
CA PRO A 565 10.49 1.55 30.68
C PRO A 565 8.99 1.68 30.98
N VAL A 566 8.09 1.49 30.01
CA VAL A 566 6.67 1.16 30.25
C VAL A 566 6.47 -0.33 30.02
N ASN A 567 5.78 -1.00 30.94
CA ASN A 567 5.42 -2.40 30.80
C ASN A 567 3.97 -2.48 30.26
N THR A 568 3.72 -3.18 29.14
CA THR A 568 2.36 -3.27 28.56
C THR A 568 1.37 -4.09 29.41
N GLN A 569 1.87 -4.74 30.47
CA GLN A 569 1.12 -5.41 31.53
C GLN A 569 0.94 -4.54 32.79
N CYS A 570 1.11 -3.22 32.69
CA CYS A 570 0.97 -2.32 33.86
C CYS A 570 -0.47 -1.84 34.11
N SER A 571 -1.39 -2.07 33.18
CA SER A 571 -2.80 -1.64 33.22
C SER A 571 -3.67 -2.69 32.51
N SER A 572 -4.93 -2.38 32.16
CA SER A 572 -5.77 -3.29 31.37
C SER A 572 -5.01 -3.85 30.18
N GLN A 573 -5.05 -5.16 30.00
CA GLN A 573 -4.16 -5.85 29.06
C GLN A 573 -4.79 -7.13 28.52
N TRP A 574 -4.45 -7.48 27.28
CA TRP A 574 -4.46 -8.85 26.78
C TRP A 574 -3.06 -9.43 26.84
N ASP A 575 -2.92 -10.59 27.47
CA ASP A 575 -1.71 -11.40 27.43
C ASP A 575 -1.70 -12.33 26.22
N SER A 576 -0.59 -12.32 25.50
CA SER A 576 -0.42 -13.15 24.31
C SER A 576 0.04 -14.56 24.66
N LEU A 577 0.00 -15.46 23.69
CA LEU A 577 0.32 -16.88 23.87
C LEU A 577 1.79 -17.17 24.21
N ARG A 578 2.62 -16.12 24.27
CA ARG A 578 4.02 -16.14 24.71
C ARG A 578 4.27 -15.41 26.03
N HIS A 579 3.21 -15.06 26.77
CA HIS A 579 3.33 -14.41 28.09
C HIS A 579 3.69 -15.40 29.20
N PHE A 580 2.90 -16.47 29.35
CA PHE A 580 3.06 -17.42 30.44
C PHE A 580 3.03 -18.87 29.92
N GLY A 581 4.19 -19.53 29.99
CA GLY A 581 4.42 -20.90 29.51
C GLY A 581 4.18 -21.97 30.56
N TYR A 582 4.13 -23.22 30.12
CA TYR A 582 4.24 -24.38 30.99
C TYR A 582 5.60 -24.38 31.69
N GLN A 583 5.58 -24.38 33.02
CA GLN A 583 6.79 -24.19 33.83
C GLN A 583 7.72 -25.40 33.80
N ALA A 584 7.17 -26.62 33.82
CA ALA A 584 7.96 -27.85 33.82
C ALA A 584 8.60 -28.12 32.45
N GLU A 585 7.82 -27.96 31.38
CA GLU A 585 8.24 -28.23 30.00
C GLU A 585 8.96 -27.04 29.33
N LYS A 586 8.86 -25.83 29.90
CA LYS A 586 9.48 -24.57 29.41
C LYS A 586 9.06 -24.19 27.99
N VAL A 587 7.78 -24.41 27.69
CA VAL A 587 7.18 -24.20 26.37
C VAL A 587 5.91 -23.36 26.48
N PHE A 588 5.68 -22.59 25.42
CA PHE A 588 4.49 -21.81 25.16
C PHE A 588 3.59 -22.53 24.14
N TYR A 589 2.47 -21.92 23.77
CA TYR A 589 1.49 -22.49 22.83
C TYR A 589 2.14 -23.08 21.56
N ASN A 590 1.64 -24.24 21.14
CA ASN A 590 2.13 -25.02 19.99
C ASN A 590 3.65 -25.27 19.98
N GLY A 591 4.27 -25.40 21.16
CA GLY A 591 5.65 -25.90 21.29
C GLY A 591 6.75 -24.85 21.16
N LEU A 592 6.41 -23.56 21.17
CA LEU A 592 7.39 -22.48 21.16
C LEU A 592 8.23 -22.53 22.45
N LYS A 593 9.56 -22.67 22.34
CA LYS A 593 10.45 -22.80 23.51
C LYS A 593 10.92 -21.45 24.02
N GLN A 594 11.08 -21.33 25.35
CA GLN A 594 11.67 -20.15 25.98
C GLN A 594 13.06 -19.82 25.43
N GLU A 595 13.89 -20.83 25.19
CA GLU A 595 15.25 -20.65 24.65
C GLU A 595 15.24 -20.02 23.25
N THR A 596 14.22 -20.34 22.44
CA THR A 596 14.04 -19.75 21.10
C THR A 596 13.67 -18.27 21.21
N LEU A 597 12.81 -17.90 22.16
CA LEU A 597 12.47 -16.49 22.41
C LEU A 597 13.67 -15.66 22.87
N LEU A 598 14.59 -16.27 23.64
CA LEU A 598 15.78 -15.59 24.14
C LEU A 598 16.90 -15.50 23.10
N SER A 599 16.97 -16.45 22.17
CA SER A 599 18.03 -16.51 21.16
C SER A 599 17.74 -15.71 19.90
N ASP A 600 16.46 -15.50 19.56
CA ASP A 600 16.04 -14.71 18.40
C ASP A 600 15.16 -13.52 18.83
N PRO A 601 15.71 -12.30 18.88
CA PRO A 601 14.95 -11.11 19.26
C PRO A 601 13.91 -10.69 18.21
N PHE A 602 13.96 -11.27 16.99
CA PHE A 602 13.03 -10.95 15.90
C PHE A 602 11.91 -11.97 15.76
N ILE A 603 11.88 -13.03 16.57
CA ILE A 603 10.81 -14.02 16.51
C ILE A 603 9.47 -13.39 16.91
N THR A 604 8.50 -13.45 16.01
CA THR A 604 7.16 -12.88 16.24
C THR A 604 6.12 -13.90 16.67
N THR A 605 6.44 -15.20 16.60
CA THR A 605 5.53 -16.31 16.88
C THR A 605 4.78 -16.10 18.20
N ASN A 606 3.49 -16.42 18.21
CA ASN A 606 2.58 -16.30 19.36
C ASN A 606 2.43 -14.87 19.90
N GLY A 607 2.85 -13.85 19.14
CA GLY A 607 2.77 -12.45 19.54
C GLY A 607 1.39 -11.81 19.29
N ILE A 608 1.08 -10.76 20.04
CA ILE A 608 -0.22 -10.07 20.03
C ILE A 608 -0.69 -9.60 18.64
N HIS A 609 0.23 -9.26 17.74
CA HIS A 609 -0.07 -8.87 16.36
C HIS A 609 -0.95 -9.86 15.58
N ASN A 610 -0.94 -11.16 15.94
CA ASN A 610 -1.79 -12.14 15.27
C ASN A 610 -3.27 -11.87 15.52
N TRP A 611 -3.64 -11.43 16.72
CA TRP A 611 -5.01 -11.02 17.04
C TRP A 611 -5.32 -9.61 16.56
N ALA A 612 -4.32 -8.72 16.44
CA ALA A 612 -4.51 -7.38 15.90
C ALA A 612 -4.95 -7.38 14.42
N LYS A 613 -4.60 -8.42 13.65
CA LYS A 613 -4.97 -8.56 12.21
C LYS A 613 -6.48 -8.66 11.98
N THR A 614 -7.20 -9.32 12.88
CA THR A 614 -8.65 -9.56 12.77
C THR A 614 -9.46 -8.84 13.86
N GLY A 615 -8.79 -8.42 14.93
CA GLY A 615 -9.43 -8.09 16.19
C GLY A 615 -9.95 -9.34 16.92
N ILE A 616 -10.35 -9.14 18.17
CA ILE A 616 -11.15 -10.08 18.95
C ILE A 616 -12.57 -9.51 18.97
N VAL A 617 -13.40 -9.96 18.03
CA VAL A 617 -14.73 -9.42 17.76
C VAL A 617 -15.77 -10.52 17.84
N GLY A 618 -16.80 -10.37 18.66
CA GLY A 618 -17.79 -11.42 18.85
C GLY A 618 -18.83 -11.08 19.89
N ARG A 619 -19.44 -12.11 20.48
CA ARG A 619 -20.40 -11.95 21.56
C ARG A 619 -19.67 -11.99 22.90
N GLY A 620 -19.78 -10.92 23.67
CA GLY A 620 -19.30 -10.86 25.05
C GLY A 620 -20.37 -11.30 26.04
N VAL A 621 -19.97 -11.97 27.12
CA VAL A 621 -20.83 -12.33 28.24
C VAL A 621 -20.17 -11.88 29.54
N LEU A 622 -20.91 -11.16 30.40
CA LEU A 622 -20.43 -10.72 31.70
C LEU A 622 -21.07 -11.53 32.84
N LEU A 623 -20.23 -12.22 33.61
CA LEU A 623 -20.59 -12.85 34.89
C LEU A 623 -20.15 -11.96 36.06
N ASP A 624 -21.11 -11.35 36.76
CA ASP A 624 -20.83 -10.40 37.86
C ASP A 624 -20.80 -11.10 39.22
N PHE A 625 -19.68 -11.76 39.49
CA PHE A 625 -19.45 -12.47 40.75
C PHE A 625 -19.38 -11.51 41.94
N TYR A 626 -18.82 -10.31 41.78
CA TYR A 626 -18.72 -9.34 42.88
C TYR A 626 -20.09 -8.92 43.42
N ALA A 627 -21.03 -8.57 42.52
CA ALA A 627 -22.38 -8.22 42.95
C ALA A 627 -23.13 -9.42 43.54
N TYR A 628 -22.89 -10.63 43.04
CA TYR A 628 -23.41 -11.87 43.62
C TYR A 628 -22.88 -12.08 45.05
N ALA A 629 -21.57 -11.95 45.26
CA ALA A 629 -20.95 -12.11 46.58
C ALA A 629 -21.55 -11.13 47.61
N GLN A 630 -21.82 -9.89 47.20
CA GLN A 630 -22.50 -8.90 48.03
C GLN A 630 -23.96 -9.29 48.35
N ARG A 631 -24.75 -9.70 47.34
CA ARG A 631 -26.16 -10.10 47.54
C ARG A 631 -26.30 -11.33 48.44
N HIS A 632 -25.35 -12.26 48.35
CA HIS A 632 -25.33 -13.50 49.11
C HIS A 632 -24.51 -13.41 50.40
N ASN A 633 -24.05 -12.20 50.79
CA ASN A 633 -23.28 -11.94 52.02
C ASN A 633 -22.06 -12.86 52.19
N LEU A 634 -21.35 -13.13 51.10
CA LEU A 634 -20.09 -13.88 51.16
C LEU A 634 -19.01 -13.00 51.80
N ASN A 635 -18.15 -13.60 52.62
CA ASN A 635 -16.95 -12.92 53.13
C ASN A 635 -15.93 -12.78 51.99
N TYR A 636 -16.00 -11.67 51.27
CA TYR A 636 -15.27 -11.43 50.03
C TYR A 636 -14.50 -10.11 50.07
N ASP A 637 -13.20 -10.19 49.79
CA ASP A 637 -12.28 -9.05 49.64
C ASP A 637 -11.39 -9.32 48.43
N SER A 638 -11.31 -8.34 47.51
CA SER A 638 -10.55 -8.48 46.26
C SER A 638 -9.03 -8.55 46.50
N PHE A 639 -8.56 -8.11 47.68
CA PHE A 639 -7.17 -8.15 48.12
C PHE A 639 -6.85 -9.34 49.04
N SER A 640 -7.75 -10.33 49.10
CA SER A 640 -7.60 -11.56 49.89
C SER A 640 -7.43 -12.79 49.01
N GLN A 641 -6.99 -13.92 49.58
CA GLN A 641 -6.82 -15.19 48.85
C GLN A 641 -8.18 -15.92 48.66
N HIS A 642 -9.15 -15.21 48.07
CA HIS A 642 -10.49 -15.73 47.84
C HIS A 642 -10.61 -16.29 46.41
N GLY A 643 -10.94 -17.58 46.30
CA GLY A 643 -11.19 -18.25 45.02
C GLY A 643 -12.67 -18.39 44.76
N ALA A 644 -13.16 -17.78 43.67
CA ALA A 644 -14.50 -18.04 43.17
C ALA A 644 -14.53 -19.45 42.56
N THR A 645 -15.38 -20.31 43.12
CA THR A 645 -15.53 -21.69 42.65
C THR A 645 -16.37 -21.75 41.37
N LEU A 646 -16.20 -22.80 40.56
CA LEU A 646 -17.01 -22.98 39.35
C LEU A 646 -18.52 -23.05 39.66
N ASP A 647 -18.90 -23.65 40.78
CA ASP A 647 -20.31 -23.74 41.20
C ASP A 647 -20.90 -22.36 41.49
N GLN A 648 -20.12 -21.46 42.11
CA GLN A 648 -20.55 -20.08 42.29
C GLN A 648 -20.65 -19.34 40.95
N ILE A 649 -19.71 -19.54 40.02
CA ILE A 649 -19.78 -18.94 38.68
C ILE A 649 -21.02 -19.42 37.91
N LYS A 650 -21.35 -20.72 38.00
CA LYS A 650 -22.60 -21.26 37.44
C LYS A 650 -23.85 -20.72 38.14
N ALA A 651 -23.79 -20.48 39.45
CA ALA A 651 -24.88 -19.83 40.18
C ALA A 651 -25.09 -18.38 39.73
N VAL A 652 -24.00 -17.62 39.50
CA VAL A 652 -24.04 -16.28 38.91
C VAL A 652 -24.68 -16.33 37.52
N GLN A 653 -24.24 -17.24 36.66
CA GLN A 653 -24.82 -17.44 35.32
C GLN A 653 -26.33 -17.71 35.39
N ALA A 654 -26.76 -18.57 36.32
CA ALA A 654 -28.17 -18.92 36.51
C ALA A 654 -29.00 -17.73 37.03
N GLU A 655 -28.48 -16.95 37.98
CA GLU A 655 -29.14 -15.75 38.52
C GLU A 655 -29.28 -14.64 37.47
N GLN A 656 -28.26 -14.47 36.62
CA GLN A 656 -28.27 -13.52 35.51
C GLN A 656 -29.12 -13.98 34.31
N GLY A 657 -29.48 -15.26 34.26
CA GLY A 657 -30.26 -15.85 33.16
C GLY A 657 -29.54 -15.81 31.82
N VAL A 658 -28.20 -15.85 31.80
CA VAL A 658 -27.41 -15.75 30.57
C VAL A 658 -27.02 -17.12 30.02
N GLU A 659 -27.29 -17.31 28.73
CA GLU A 659 -26.92 -18.52 27.99
C GLU A 659 -25.52 -18.36 27.39
N ILE A 660 -24.66 -19.33 27.64
CA ILE A 660 -23.31 -19.41 27.06
C ILE A 660 -23.38 -20.12 25.71
N ARG A 661 -22.67 -19.59 24.72
CA ARG A 661 -22.57 -20.12 23.36
C ARG A 661 -21.11 -20.27 22.97
N GLY A 662 -20.83 -21.20 22.07
CA GLY A 662 -19.49 -21.36 21.51
C GLY A 662 -19.04 -20.09 20.78
N GLY A 663 -17.79 -19.70 21.00
CA GLY A 663 -17.21 -18.46 20.50
C GLY A 663 -17.45 -17.24 21.40
N ASP A 664 -18.15 -17.38 22.52
CA ASP A 664 -18.33 -16.28 23.47
C ASP A 664 -17.00 -15.81 24.07
N ILE A 665 -16.90 -14.51 24.31
CA ILE A 665 -15.82 -13.85 25.05
C ILE A 665 -16.31 -13.72 26.49
N LEU A 666 -15.69 -14.45 27.42
CA LEU A 666 -16.13 -14.50 28.81
C LEU A 666 -15.45 -13.41 29.62
N LEU A 667 -16.24 -12.55 30.24
CA LEU A 667 -15.77 -11.54 31.20
C LEU A 667 -16.31 -11.89 32.58
N ILE A 668 -15.45 -11.97 33.59
CA ILE A 668 -15.84 -12.20 34.98
C ILE A 668 -15.42 -11.01 35.83
N ARG A 669 -16.39 -10.40 36.51
CA ARG A 669 -16.14 -9.28 37.42
C ARG A 669 -16.01 -9.77 38.86
N PHE A 670 -14.82 -9.60 39.40
CA PHE A 670 -14.45 -9.90 40.79
C PHE A 670 -14.41 -8.64 41.67
N GLY A 671 -14.54 -7.43 41.11
CA GLY A 671 -14.67 -6.19 41.88
C GLY A 671 -13.35 -5.65 42.41
N PHE A 672 -12.23 -5.93 41.73
CA PHE A 672 -10.93 -5.39 42.13
C PHE A 672 -10.86 -3.88 41.89
N ILE A 673 -11.24 -3.42 40.70
CA ILE A 673 -11.21 -1.98 40.36
C ILE A 673 -12.19 -1.21 41.26
N ALA A 674 -13.37 -1.78 41.53
CA ALA A 674 -14.36 -1.24 42.47
C ALA A 674 -13.73 -0.94 43.85
N GLN A 675 -12.98 -1.88 44.41
CA GLN A 675 -12.36 -1.71 45.72
C GLN A 675 -11.10 -0.82 45.64
N TYR A 676 -10.23 -1.03 44.64
CA TYR A 676 -8.98 -0.29 44.48
C TYR A 676 -9.19 1.22 44.38
N THR A 677 -10.22 1.65 43.63
CA THR A 677 -10.53 3.08 43.45
C THR A 677 -10.94 3.78 44.75
N THR A 678 -11.43 3.04 45.76
CA THR A 678 -11.82 3.56 47.08
C THR A 678 -10.68 3.58 48.10
N LEU A 679 -9.54 2.94 47.81
CA LEU A 679 -8.41 2.88 48.73
C LEU A 679 -7.71 4.24 48.89
N SER A 680 -7.19 4.51 50.09
CA SER A 680 -6.26 5.64 50.30
C SER A 680 -4.95 5.42 49.55
N ASP A 681 -4.22 6.50 49.26
CA ASP A 681 -2.92 6.43 48.57
C ASP A 681 -1.89 5.60 49.36
N GLU A 682 -1.92 5.64 50.70
CA GLU A 682 -1.10 4.80 51.57
C GLU A 682 -1.42 3.31 51.38
N ARG A 683 -2.71 2.96 51.37
CA ARG A 683 -3.12 1.56 51.18
C ARG A 683 -2.82 1.08 49.76
N LYS A 684 -2.96 1.94 48.73
CA LYS A 684 -2.53 1.63 47.35
C LYS A 684 -1.05 1.32 47.27
N ARG A 685 -0.19 2.08 47.96
CA ARG A 685 1.25 1.78 48.08
C ARG A 685 1.54 0.48 48.82
N GLU A 686 0.72 0.13 49.81
CA GLU A 686 0.88 -1.08 50.60
C GLU A 686 0.55 -2.33 49.78
N VAL A 687 -0.62 -2.36 49.11
CA VAL A 687 -1.04 -3.50 48.29
C VAL A 687 -0.18 -3.71 47.04
N ALA A 688 0.55 -2.66 46.62
CA ALA A 688 1.53 -2.74 45.55
C ALA A 688 2.84 -3.44 45.94
N LYS A 689 3.08 -3.70 47.23
CA LYS A 689 4.28 -4.42 47.69
C LYS A 689 4.08 -5.93 47.61
N VAL A 690 5.18 -6.65 47.37
CA VAL A 690 5.23 -8.11 47.46
C VAL A 690 5.28 -8.57 48.92
N PRO A 691 4.70 -9.75 49.27
CA PRO A 691 3.96 -10.66 48.40
C PRO A 691 2.54 -10.15 48.08
N HIS A 692 2.08 -10.42 46.86
CA HIS A 692 0.73 -10.06 46.44
C HIS A 692 -0.30 -11.09 46.90
N THR A 693 -1.53 -10.66 47.12
CA THR A 693 -2.68 -11.52 47.40
C THR A 693 -3.89 -10.98 46.67
N TRP A 694 -4.50 -11.82 45.82
CA TRP A 694 -5.61 -11.44 44.94
C TRP A 694 -6.73 -12.44 45.02
N ALA A 695 -7.95 -11.93 45.03
CA ALA A 695 -9.11 -12.75 44.73
C ALA A 695 -9.19 -12.98 43.21
N GLY A 696 -9.87 -14.05 42.82
CA GLY A 696 -10.06 -14.39 41.41
C GLY A 696 -10.68 -15.75 41.23
N MET A 697 -10.56 -16.31 40.03
CA MET A 697 -11.03 -17.68 39.76
C MET A 697 -10.22 -18.72 40.55
N GLU A 698 -10.90 -19.68 41.17
CA GLU A 698 -10.25 -20.82 41.84
C GLU A 698 -9.63 -21.78 40.82
N GLN A 699 -8.39 -22.23 41.08
CA GLN A 699 -7.73 -23.25 40.27
C GLN A 699 -8.41 -24.61 40.45
N SER A 700 -9.12 -25.07 39.42
CA SER A 700 -9.80 -26.37 39.42
C SER A 700 -9.77 -26.97 38.02
N LYS A 701 -9.71 -28.30 37.94
CA LYS A 701 -9.77 -29.03 36.67
C LYS A 701 -11.15 -28.88 36.04
N GLU A 702 -12.18 -28.85 36.88
CA GLU A 702 -13.58 -28.68 36.51
C GLU A 702 -13.79 -27.34 35.80
N PHE A 703 -13.11 -26.25 36.24
CA PHE A 703 -13.17 -24.98 35.53
C PHE A 703 -12.50 -25.04 34.16
N LEU A 704 -11.32 -25.65 34.05
CA LEU A 704 -10.63 -25.84 32.76
C LEU A 704 -11.48 -26.65 31.78
N GLU A 705 -12.10 -27.73 32.26
CA GLU A 705 -13.03 -28.56 31.50
C GLU A 705 -14.26 -27.77 31.04
N TRP A 706 -14.92 -27.06 31.98
CA TRP A 706 -16.07 -26.24 31.66
C TRP A 706 -15.74 -25.12 30.66
N PHE A 707 -14.58 -24.47 30.82
CA PHE A 707 -14.15 -23.42 29.90
C PHE A 707 -13.92 -23.97 28.49
N TRP A 708 -13.15 -25.05 28.37
CA TRP A 708 -12.82 -25.66 27.08
C TRP A 708 -14.08 -26.21 26.38
N ASP A 709 -14.92 -26.96 27.09
CA ASP A 709 -16.08 -27.63 26.50
C ASP A 709 -17.18 -26.64 26.08
N ASN A 710 -17.26 -25.46 26.71
CA ASN A 710 -18.13 -24.36 26.25
C ASN A 710 -17.56 -23.58 25.06
N ARG A 711 -16.30 -23.83 24.67
CA ARG A 711 -15.65 -23.23 23.48
C ARG A 711 -15.57 -21.72 23.51
N PHE A 712 -15.24 -21.14 24.67
CA PHE A 712 -14.97 -19.71 24.75
C PHE A 712 -13.80 -19.32 23.83
N ALA A 713 -13.85 -18.10 23.32
CA ALA A 713 -12.82 -17.57 22.43
C ALA A 713 -11.72 -16.79 23.17
N ALA A 714 -12.09 -16.11 24.27
CA ALA A 714 -11.20 -15.33 25.11
C ALA A 714 -11.77 -15.24 26.53
N LEU A 715 -10.90 -14.94 27.49
CA LEU A 715 -11.24 -14.86 28.92
C LEU A 715 -10.66 -13.58 29.51
N ALA A 716 -11.47 -12.76 30.17
CA ALA A 716 -11.00 -11.55 30.83
C ALA A 716 -11.62 -11.37 32.23
N GLY A 717 -10.90 -10.67 33.10
CA GLY A 717 -11.39 -10.22 34.39
C GLY A 717 -10.83 -8.87 34.78
N ASP A 718 -11.32 -8.35 35.91
CA ASP A 718 -10.93 -7.03 36.43
C ASP A 718 -9.81 -7.11 37.49
N THR A 719 -9.27 -8.31 37.77
CA THR A 719 -8.19 -8.52 38.76
C THR A 719 -6.81 -8.49 38.10
N PRO A 720 -5.72 -8.26 38.88
CA PRO A 720 -4.35 -8.22 38.35
C PRO A 720 -3.76 -9.56 37.91
N ALA A 721 -4.43 -10.68 38.17
CA ALA A 721 -3.95 -12.02 37.85
C ALA A 721 -5.03 -12.91 37.20
N PHE A 722 -6.27 -12.41 37.04
CA PHE A 722 -7.50 -13.19 36.75
C PHE A 722 -7.85 -14.28 37.79
N GLU A 723 -6.93 -15.19 38.08
CA GLU A 723 -7.03 -16.27 39.07
C GLU A 723 -6.66 -15.80 40.49
N MET A 724 -7.13 -16.55 41.49
CA MET A 724 -6.77 -16.32 42.89
C MET A 724 -5.27 -16.50 43.11
N TYR A 725 -4.63 -15.57 43.82
CA TYR A 725 -3.19 -15.66 44.12
C TYR A 725 -2.90 -15.41 45.61
N PRO A 726 -1.99 -16.17 46.26
CA PRO A 726 -1.31 -17.36 45.73
C PRO A 726 -2.29 -18.54 45.51
N PRO A 727 -1.96 -19.51 44.63
CA PRO A 727 -2.80 -20.68 44.44
C PRO A 727 -2.87 -21.52 45.73
N ARG A 728 -4.01 -22.18 45.96
CA ARG A 728 -4.17 -23.12 47.09
C ARG A 728 -3.58 -24.51 46.81
N GLY A 729 -3.51 -24.89 45.53
CA GLY A 729 -2.98 -26.17 45.06
C GLY A 729 -1.69 -26.03 44.27
N ASP A 730 -1.34 -27.09 43.55
CA ASP A 730 -0.02 -27.25 42.90
C ASP A 730 0.08 -26.62 41.49
N PHE A 731 -1.00 -26.01 40.97
CA PHE A 731 -1.00 -25.43 39.63
C PHE A 731 -1.68 -24.06 39.57
N MET A 732 -1.40 -23.35 38.48
CA MET A 732 -2.01 -22.06 38.10
C MET A 732 -2.85 -22.23 36.84
N LEU A 733 -3.89 -21.44 36.66
CA LEU A 733 -4.70 -21.44 35.42
C LEU A 733 -3.94 -20.86 34.23
N HIS A 734 -3.11 -19.84 34.45
CA HIS A 734 -2.33 -19.16 33.41
C HIS A 734 -1.69 -20.07 32.35
N PRO A 735 -0.85 -21.07 32.70
CA PRO A 735 -0.20 -21.92 31.69
C PRO A 735 -1.19 -22.75 30.88
N PHE A 736 -2.32 -23.19 31.47
CA PHE A 736 -3.34 -23.95 30.77
C PHE A 736 -4.18 -23.08 29.85
N ILE A 737 -4.61 -21.89 30.30
CA ILE A 737 -5.43 -20.98 29.50
C ILE A 737 -4.62 -20.39 28.34
N LEU A 738 -3.46 -19.77 28.64
CA LEU A 738 -2.63 -19.12 27.61
C LEU A 738 -1.93 -20.17 26.75
N SER A 739 -1.02 -20.95 27.34
CA SER A 739 -0.15 -21.84 26.56
C SER A 739 -0.80 -23.18 26.23
N GLY A 740 -1.70 -23.70 27.05
CA GLY A 740 -2.38 -24.96 26.79
C GLY A 740 -3.46 -24.84 25.71
N PHE A 741 -4.45 -23.98 25.97
CA PHE A 741 -5.60 -23.79 25.08
C PHE A 741 -5.33 -22.81 23.94
N GLY A 742 -4.32 -21.94 24.08
CA GLY A 742 -4.11 -20.85 23.13
C GLY A 742 -5.13 -19.72 23.32
N CYS A 743 -5.53 -19.42 24.56
CA CYS A 743 -6.58 -18.45 24.82
C CYS A 743 -6.03 -17.09 25.25
N PRO A 744 -6.47 -15.96 24.64
CA PRO A 744 -6.23 -14.64 25.18
C PRO A 744 -6.72 -14.54 26.64
N LEU A 745 -5.85 -14.08 27.53
CA LEU A 745 -6.18 -13.82 28.94
C LEU A 745 -6.12 -12.32 29.20
N GLY A 746 -7.23 -11.77 29.70
CA GLY A 746 -7.42 -10.36 29.94
C GLY A 746 -7.38 -10.04 31.43
N GLU A 747 -6.58 -9.06 31.81
CA GLU A 747 -6.43 -8.63 33.20
C GLU A 747 -6.79 -7.16 33.36
N MET A 748 -7.29 -6.79 34.55
CA MET A 748 -7.64 -5.42 34.93
C MET A 748 -8.58 -4.71 33.94
N PHE A 749 -9.52 -5.43 33.30
CA PHE A 749 -10.55 -4.79 32.48
C PHE A 749 -11.48 -3.95 33.37
N ASP A 750 -11.80 -2.71 32.97
CA ASP A 750 -12.77 -1.89 33.68
C ASP A 750 -14.19 -2.34 33.36
N LEU A 751 -14.77 -3.12 34.29
CA LEU A 751 -16.10 -3.71 34.16
C LEU A 751 -17.16 -2.96 34.97
N GLU A 752 -16.81 -1.86 35.66
CA GLU A 752 -17.72 -1.18 36.61
C GLU A 752 -18.94 -0.60 35.91
N ARG A 753 -18.70 0.16 34.85
CA ARG A 753 -19.81 0.74 34.06
C ARG A 753 -20.59 -0.34 33.34
N LEU A 754 -19.92 -1.33 32.75
CA LEU A 754 -20.58 -2.42 32.04
C LEU A 754 -21.53 -3.20 32.96
N ALA A 755 -21.07 -3.59 34.16
CA ALA A 755 -21.88 -4.31 35.13
C ALA A 755 -23.14 -3.52 35.54
N LYS A 756 -22.99 -2.22 35.79
CA LYS A 756 -24.11 -1.33 36.13
C LYS A 756 -25.15 -1.26 35.00
N GLU A 757 -24.72 -1.08 33.76
CA GLU A 757 -25.62 -0.94 32.61
C GLU A 757 -26.26 -2.28 32.24
N CYS A 758 -25.52 -3.39 32.32
CA CYS A 758 -26.05 -4.75 32.17
C CYS A 758 -27.14 -5.05 33.22
N ALA A 759 -26.90 -4.68 34.49
CA ALA A 759 -27.88 -4.85 35.55
C ALA A 759 -29.13 -3.96 35.33
N ALA A 760 -28.96 -2.71 34.92
CA ALA A 760 -30.07 -1.81 34.61
C ALA A 760 -30.93 -2.31 33.43
N ALA A 761 -30.27 -2.86 32.39
CA ALA A 761 -30.92 -3.41 31.21
C ALA A 761 -31.43 -4.85 31.38
N GLN A 762 -31.05 -5.54 32.47
CA GLN A 762 -31.23 -6.99 32.64
C GLN A 762 -30.70 -7.79 31.43
N ARG A 763 -29.55 -7.37 30.89
CA ARG A 763 -28.88 -8.00 29.73
C ARG A 763 -27.41 -8.20 30.06
N TRP A 764 -26.96 -9.45 30.03
CA TRP A 764 -25.59 -9.82 30.39
C TRP A 764 -24.76 -10.34 29.21
N SER A 765 -25.33 -10.26 28.00
CA SER A 765 -24.61 -10.47 26.74
C SER A 765 -24.67 -9.20 25.87
N PHE A 766 -23.61 -8.96 25.12
CA PHE A 766 -23.40 -7.76 24.31
C PHE A 766 -22.52 -8.08 23.10
N PHE A 767 -22.47 -7.16 22.14
CA PHE A 767 -21.44 -7.20 21.12
C PHE A 767 -20.12 -6.70 21.73
N PHE A 768 -19.04 -7.45 21.54
CA PHE A 768 -17.72 -7.11 22.04
C PHE A 768 -16.77 -6.93 20.87
N THR A 769 -15.94 -5.88 20.94
CA THR A 769 -14.85 -5.66 20.02
C THR A 769 -13.60 -5.23 20.77
N SER A 770 -12.45 -5.77 20.37
CA SER A 770 -11.15 -5.41 20.90
C SER A 770 -10.11 -5.48 19.78
N ALA A 771 -9.32 -4.42 19.67
CA ALA A 771 -8.25 -4.30 18.68
C ALA A 771 -6.93 -4.00 19.40
N PRO A 772 -6.20 -5.02 19.87
CA PRO A 772 -4.91 -4.81 20.53
C PRO A 772 -3.92 -4.14 19.57
N LEU A 773 -2.89 -3.50 20.13
CA LEU A 773 -1.83 -2.86 19.35
C LEU A 773 -1.18 -3.87 18.40
N ASN A 774 -0.97 -3.47 17.15
CA ASN A 774 -0.29 -4.29 16.16
C ASN A 774 1.23 -4.28 16.37
N ILE A 775 1.69 -4.98 17.41
CA ILE A 775 3.10 -5.08 17.81
C ILE A 775 3.61 -6.48 17.47
N PRO A 776 4.40 -6.66 16.38
CA PRO A 776 4.98 -7.95 16.02
C PRO A 776 5.78 -8.53 17.18
N GLY A 777 5.46 -9.77 17.58
CA GLY A 777 6.10 -10.44 18.72
C GLY A 777 5.74 -9.89 20.10
N GLY A 778 4.78 -8.96 20.22
CA GLY A 778 4.36 -8.38 21.49
C GLY A 778 3.83 -9.41 22.49
N VAL A 779 4.28 -9.32 23.75
CA VAL A 779 3.91 -10.24 24.84
C VAL A 779 2.56 -9.88 25.48
N ALA A 780 2.20 -8.60 25.48
CA ALA A 780 0.86 -8.15 25.84
C ALA A 780 0.58 -6.80 25.17
N SER A 781 -0.69 -6.39 25.21
CA SER A 781 -1.12 -5.10 24.72
C SER A 781 -2.32 -4.58 25.51
N PRO A 782 -2.47 -3.25 25.67
CA PRO A 782 -3.75 -2.67 26.07
C PRO A 782 -4.87 -3.20 25.17
N PRO A 783 -6.03 -3.56 25.73
CA PRO A 783 -7.00 -4.36 24.98
C PRO A 783 -7.75 -3.52 23.95
N ASN A 784 -7.86 -2.21 24.14
CA ASN A 784 -8.70 -1.33 23.34
C ASN A 784 -10.11 -1.94 23.15
N ALA A 785 -10.69 -2.39 24.26
CA ALA A 785 -11.92 -3.18 24.29
C ALA A 785 -13.16 -2.29 24.50
N ILE A 786 -14.24 -2.62 23.79
CA ILE A 786 -15.53 -1.94 23.84
C ILE A 786 -16.64 -3.00 23.87
N ALA A 787 -17.56 -2.85 24.82
CA ALA A 787 -18.84 -3.55 24.83
C ALA A 787 -19.95 -2.64 24.27
N ILE A 788 -20.83 -3.20 23.46
CA ILE A 788 -21.97 -2.51 22.86
C ILE A 788 -23.26 -3.29 23.20
N LEU A 789 -24.11 -2.70 24.05
CA LEU A 789 -25.39 -3.26 24.50
C LEU A 789 -26.54 -3.01 23.53
#